data_AF-A0A0D1Y8W5-F1
#
_entry.id   AF-A0A0D1Y8W5-F1
#
_cell.length_a   1.000
_cell.length_b   1.000
_cell.length_c   1.000
_cell.angle_alpha   90.00
_cell.angle_beta   90.00
_cell.angle_gamma   90.00
#
_symmetry.space_group_name_H-M   'P 1'
#
loop_
_entity.id
_entity.type
_entity.pdbx_description
1 polymer ?
#
loop_
_entity_poly.entity_id
_entity_poly.type
_entity_poly.pdbx_seq_one_letter_code
_entity_poly.pdbx_strand_id
1 'polypeptide(L)'
;MASPAHIEPITYFYPTGNTPAVNLAQSLPPEKDGTCLLLGCGDVRNVLFTAHSRLPAGTSKLDITCCDILAETIARNALLFTLLVDDKECNNAHLIWNIYYHTMVDKDALQLLRDQAKKLDGLTTSLETWHKSQYGGSLRFCDQSTFARVVQVWKFYSLDPSHGPLFHTQQKQLQASFSKAQSLHTKLVSGKITYSGARSAGPCTLLAMEDKTLSSFEHWKTGVVMDDKKLIQASKFLNPIFGTMQETLTVHYAMDPLSGFHLAPAYVSLTEDSPLHPDTAKQSTVRAVACAAFAEFQAWTKSFRRAQFVMRFVASDALAFCYVLQHHRVHQETQCAHWYRDRAHYEQLVLDSEDYAPSGHAPTVFDIIDTSNLIDHLGPLNVLVACVPLLHHRPTSALYTEILVLRDASLAAYVETLLCGDLATVSAVLGISPCHYWTNTTTISSLMEILKNGITKKIHQQPITQSRLIVVWKSSVLPVMKFASDELAHLMYRVYLQMFRDESWANMLSTSAAQLVRTQYAAYTRASIVALLKLVKSAQLVDFDNFIKAFCDNVSRDTVLNMGDHYIQELFTHLHISGLFSASTYEPGLDGFMDFLNDSPLRNWKNLPATLCLTLVVPRSKLWLFQKKSPTDTGSPLCHIALQHSDGRQNLFPDLQLGFGRLRTAGVKHTGDFTVCVDSNEKEWQGKDPMIVSVMIPTWLALYDLDHSTEVAFGLKSTPMTAAFMADLGMMLQLHKSTLAGEDVYLTTNPPNMAGHPSLPCQPKTAASQDISQAFDALAVATKLTDQTPTVTFTASLNNQATKVEKLNVHLDIISDAGRALLRSKAAVNVEQLSPFRLRFDIGVDGFQQDVRLPLPFSMSGGKTRIARTSAYLEFIGTVASPAEIMSQPDGMTSVTLIKGKPLLDDLPYSSLDSLPVLDTQKIENITKRDWLAMYLITMFSARERAERERCRKMDITPSNARISFKDSLFGMFMISTGAARGTPK
;
A
#
# COMPACT_ATOMS: atom_id res chain seq x y z
N MET A 1 0.55 -11.09 -13.62
CA MET A 1 0.44 -9.98 -12.67
C MET A 1 0.26 -10.46 -11.23
N ALA A 2 0.84 -9.74 -10.28
CA ALA A 2 0.91 -10.20 -8.88
C ALA A 2 -0.39 -10.08 -8.07
N SER A 3 -1.52 -9.62 -8.63
CA SER A 3 -2.83 -9.70 -7.96
C SER A 3 -3.93 -10.21 -8.90
N PRO A 4 -5.05 -10.76 -8.39
CA PRO A 4 -6.06 -11.45 -9.21
C PRO A 4 -6.92 -10.52 -10.07
N ALA A 5 -7.40 -11.00 -11.22
CA ALA A 5 -8.27 -10.22 -12.09
C ALA A 5 -9.75 -10.29 -11.67
N HIS A 6 -10.44 -9.15 -11.74
CA HIS A 6 -11.85 -9.00 -11.35
C HIS A 6 -12.70 -8.52 -12.53
N ILE A 7 -13.96 -8.98 -12.59
CA ILE A 7 -14.97 -8.33 -13.43
C ILE A 7 -15.55 -7.14 -12.67
N GLU A 8 -15.33 -5.93 -13.18
CA GLU A 8 -15.76 -4.68 -12.52
C GLU A 8 -16.63 -3.82 -13.45
N PRO A 9 -17.97 -4.02 -13.45
CA PRO A 9 -18.89 -3.23 -14.28
C PRO A 9 -19.00 -1.77 -13.83
N ILE A 10 -18.65 -1.50 -12.57
CA ILE A 10 -18.51 -0.16 -11.98
C ILE A 10 -17.20 -0.10 -11.23
N THR A 11 -16.45 0.97 -11.48
CA THR A 11 -15.29 1.38 -10.69
C THR A 11 -15.60 2.69 -9.97
N TYR A 12 -14.85 3.00 -8.93
CA TYR A 12 -15.10 4.16 -8.08
C TYR A 12 -14.00 5.21 -8.19
N PHE A 13 -14.42 6.45 -8.37
CA PHE A 13 -13.59 7.63 -8.26
C PHE A 13 -13.66 8.19 -6.85
N TYR A 14 -12.48 8.39 -6.23
CA TYR A 14 -12.34 8.93 -4.87
C TYR A 14 -11.79 10.37 -4.92
N PRO A 15 -12.63 11.39 -5.16
CA PRO A 15 -12.17 12.78 -5.30
C PRO A 15 -11.73 13.41 -3.96
N THR A 16 -12.17 12.85 -2.83
CA THR A 16 -11.71 13.24 -1.50
C THR A 16 -11.31 11.98 -0.77
N GLY A 17 -10.23 12.03 -0.01
CA GLY A 17 -9.80 10.85 0.70
C GLY A 17 -10.70 10.57 1.92
N ASN A 18 -10.56 9.36 2.45
CA ASN A 18 -11.46 8.74 3.42
C ASN A 18 -10.89 8.65 4.86
N THR A 19 -9.73 9.26 5.10
CA THR A 19 -9.00 9.27 6.38
C THR A 19 -8.44 10.67 6.70
N PRO A 20 -8.19 11.03 7.96
CA PRO A 20 -7.58 12.33 8.28
C PRO A 20 -6.18 12.46 7.69
N ALA A 21 -5.79 13.67 7.28
CA ALA A 21 -4.48 13.94 6.69
C ALA A 21 -3.33 13.48 7.59
N VAL A 22 -2.26 12.98 6.97
CA VAL A 22 -1.02 12.54 7.66
C VAL A 22 0.20 13.29 7.13
N ASN A 23 1.17 13.52 8.00
CA ASN A 23 2.46 14.10 7.61
C ASN A 23 3.30 13.00 6.94
N LEU A 24 3.42 13.06 5.62
CA LEU A 24 4.19 12.10 4.82
C LEU A 24 5.65 12.05 5.27
N ALA A 25 6.20 13.20 5.67
CA ALA A 25 7.60 13.34 6.08
C ALA A 25 7.84 13.10 7.58
N GLN A 26 6.91 12.47 8.30
CA GLN A 26 6.98 12.38 9.76
C GLN A 26 8.20 11.64 10.32
N SER A 27 8.80 10.71 9.56
CA SER A 27 10.04 9.99 9.95
C SER A 27 11.32 10.66 9.49
N LEU A 28 11.23 11.72 8.66
CA LEU A 28 12.38 12.46 8.18
C LEU A 28 12.69 13.63 9.11
N PRO A 29 13.98 13.81 9.49
CA PRO A 29 14.42 15.03 10.14
C PRO A 29 14.01 16.26 9.32
N PRO A 30 13.42 17.30 9.93
CA PRO A 30 12.83 18.43 9.20
C PRO A 30 13.79 19.19 8.28
N GLU A 31 15.09 19.19 8.59
CA GLU A 31 16.11 19.91 7.81
C GLU A 31 16.62 19.12 6.60
N LYS A 32 16.17 17.88 6.41
CA LYS A 32 16.62 17.02 5.29
C LYS A 32 15.66 17.09 4.11
N ASP A 33 16.25 17.18 2.93
CA ASP A 33 15.58 16.83 1.69
C ASP A 33 15.06 15.39 1.77
N GLY A 34 13.98 15.10 1.06
CA GLY A 34 13.39 13.77 1.07
C GLY A 34 12.72 13.40 -0.24
N THR A 35 12.85 12.13 -0.61
CA THR A 35 12.12 11.52 -1.72
C THR A 35 10.95 10.69 -1.20
N CYS A 36 9.75 10.92 -1.73
CA CYS A 36 8.51 10.25 -1.33
C CYS A 36 7.87 9.55 -2.53
N LEU A 37 7.44 8.30 -2.35
CA LEU A 37 6.58 7.59 -3.30
C LEU A 37 5.19 7.44 -2.68
N LEU A 38 4.16 7.99 -3.34
CA LEU A 38 2.77 7.88 -2.94
C LEU A 38 2.05 6.93 -3.88
N LEU A 39 1.66 5.75 -3.39
CA LEU A 39 0.90 4.77 -4.15
C LEU A 39 -0.58 4.83 -3.74
N GLY A 40 -1.45 5.09 -4.71
CA GLY A 40 -2.84 5.47 -4.42
C GLY A 40 -2.89 6.87 -3.80
N CYS A 41 -2.19 7.82 -4.42
CA CYS A 41 -1.94 9.15 -3.86
C CYS A 41 -3.21 9.91 -3.46
N GLY A 42 -4.36 9.62 -4.07
CA GLY A 42 -5.65 10.18 -3.67
C GLY A 42 -5.70 11.70 -3.81
N ASP A 43 -6.34 12.38 -2.87
CA ASP A 43 -6.44 13.84 -2.88
C ASP A 43 -5.19 14.55 -2.33
N VAL A 44 -5.13 15.87 -2.45
CA VAL A 44 -3.93 16.66 -2.10
C VAL A 44 -3.65 16.79 -0.60
N ARG A 45 -4.54 16.32 0.28
CA ARG A 45 -4.55 16.72 1.70
C ARG A 45 -3.24 16.37 2.41
N ASN A 46 -2.66 15.21 2.11
CA ASN A 46 -1.45 14.72 2.77
C ASN A 46 -0.25 15.59 2.36
N VAL A 47 -0.20 16.01 1.09
CA VAL A 47 0.84 16.92 0.59
C VAL A 47 0.69 18.31 1.22
N LEU A 48 -0.52 18.87 1.25
CA LEU A 48 -0.79 20.18 1.85
C LEU A 48 -0.49 20.18 3.36
N PHE A 49 -0.96 19.17 4.09
CA PHE A 49 -0.70 19.03 5.52
C PHE A 49 0.78 18.79 5.83
N THR A 50 1.49 18.02 4.98
CA THR A 50 2.95 17.85 5.10
C THR A 50 3.67 19.18 4.93
N ALA A 51 3.27 20.00 3.95
CA ALA A 51 3.84 21.33 3.75
C ALA A 51 3.59 22.26 4.96
N HIS A 52 2.45 22.12 5.63
CA HIS A 52 2.11 22.87 6.84
C HIS A 52 2.87 22.40 8.07
N SER A 53 3.01 21.09 8.24
CA SER A 53 3.55 20.46 9.45
C SER A 53 5.08 20.52 9.54
N ARG A 54 5.78 20.78 8.43
CA ARG A 54 7.24 20.92 8.41
C ARG A 54 7.66 22.30 8.96
N LEU A 55 8.74 22.31 9.74
CA LEU A 55 9.39 23.50 10.33
C LEU A 55 9.70 24.58 9.26
N PRO A 56 9.81 25.89 9.64
CA PRO A 56 9.59 27.02 8.75
C PRO A 56 10.29 26.93 7.38
N ALA A 57 9.50 27.30 6.37
CA ALA A 57 9.81 27.24 4.94
C ALA A 57 11.22 27.71 4.58
N GLY A 58 11.93 26.89 3.79
CA GLY A 58 13.17 27.29 3.10
C GLY A 58 14.39 26.38 3.29
N THR A 59 14.34 25.36 4.16
CA THR A 59 15.52 24.55 4.50
C THR A 59 15.63 23.21 3.78
N SER A 60 14.53 22.66 3.24
CA SER A 60 14.53 21.31 2.65
C SER A 60 13.51 21.15 1.53
N LYS A 61 13.91 20.48 0.45
CA LYS A 61 13.10 20.13 -0.72
C LYS A 61 12.46 18.76 -0.57
N LEU A 62 11.20 18.64 -0.97
CA LEU A 62 10.52 17.35 -1.10
C LEU A 62 10.31 17.00 -2.58
N ASP A 63 10.75 15.80 -2.95
CA ASP A 63 10.53 15.22 -4.27
C ASP A 63 9.52 14.07 -4.13
N ILE A 64 8.34 14.24 -4.69
CA ILE A 64 7.20 13.35 -4.50
C ILE A 64 6.80 12.74 -5.84
N THR A 65 6.86 11.42 -5.94
CA THR A 65 6.32 10.67 -7.07
C THR A 65 4.96 10.09 -6.68
N CYS A 66 3.92 10.49 -7.40
CA CYS A 66 2.52 10.17 -7.17
C CYS A 66 2.01 9.18 -8.22
N CYS A 67 1.60 8.00 -7.77
CA CYS A 67 0.92 6.99 -8.57
C CYS A 67 -0.54 6.91 -8.16
N ASP A 68 -1.45 7.03 -9.11
CA ASP A 68 -2.87 6.71 -8.95
C ASP A 68 -3.34 5.90 -10.14
N ILE A 69 -4.38 5.09 -10.00
CA ILE A 69 -4.92 4.34 -11.14
C ILE A 69 -5.76 5.25 -12.05
N LEU A 70 -6.30 6.34 -11.52
CA LEU A 70 -7.19 7.25 -12.25
C LEU A 70 -6.50 8.54 -12.68
N ALA A 71 -6.57 8.86 -13.96
CA ALA A 71 -6.10 10.13 -14.49
C ALA A 71 -6.92 11.32 -13.95
N GLU A 72 -8.21 11.13 -13.63
CA GLU A 72 -9.07 12.15 -13.02
C GLU A 72 -8.55 12.61 -11.65
N THR A 73 -8.01 11.70 -10.83
CA THR A 73 -7.38 12.04 -9.55
C THR A 73 -6.18 12.96 -9.77
N ILE A 74 -5.30 12.58 -10.69
CA ILE A 74 -4.09 13.33 -11.03
C ILE A 74 -4.44 14.70 -11.62
N ALA A 75 -5.38 14.76 -12.56
CA ALA A 75 -5.81 15.98 -13.21
C ALA A 75 -6.39 17.00 -12.22
N ARG A 76 -7.19 16.53 -11.25
CA ARG A 76 -7.70 17.37 -10.15
C ARG A 76 -6.59 17.93 -9.27
N ASN A 77 -5.64 17.07 -8.88
CA ASN A 77 -4.56 17.47 -7.99
C ASN A 77 -3.63 18.48 -8.66
N ALA A 78 -3.20 18.19 -9.89
CA ALA A 78 -2.37 19.08 -10.66
C ALA A 78 -3.07 20.42 -10.94
N LEU A 79 -4.37 20.42 -11.29
CA LEU A 79 -5.17 21.64 -11.41
C LEU A 79 -5.13 22.47 -10.11
N LEU A 80 -5.40 21.85 -8.96
CA LEU A 80 -5.36 22.54 -7.68
C LEU A 80 -3.98 23.16 -7.42
N PHE A 81 -2.90 22.40 -7.61
CA PHE A 81 -1.55 22.92 -7.39
C PHE A 81 -1.24 24.11 -8.32
N THR A 82 -1.70 24.09 -9.58
CA THR A 82 -1.53 25.26 -10.46
C THR A 82 -2.33 26.49 -10.01
N LEU A 83 -3.55 26.31 -9.49
CA LEU A 83 -4.33 27.39 -8.87
C LEU A 83 -3.58 28.00 -7.68
N LEU A 84 -2.96 27.17 -6.84
CA LEU A 84 -2.18 27.63 -5.69
C LEU A 84 -0.91 28.38 -6.09
N VAL A 85 -0.23 27.92 -7.15
CA VAL A 85 0.96 28.58 -7.72
C VAL A 85 0.61 29.96 -8.28
N ASP A 86 -0.54 30.10 -8.94
CA ASP A 86 -1.00 31.37 -9.51
C ASP A 86 -1.53 32.34 -8.43
N ASP A 87 -2.19 31.83 -7.38
CA ASP A 87 -2.78 32.63 -6.30
C ASP A 87 -1.75 33.02 -5.22
N LYS A 88 -0.70 33.76 -5.60
CA LYS A 88 0.45 34.10 -4.74
C LYS A 88 0.05 34.80 -3.43
N GLU A 89 -0.94 35.69 -3.50
CA GLU A 89 -1.41 36.51 -2.36
C GLU A 89 -2.49 35.81 -1.52
N CYS A 90 -2.88 34.56 -1.85
CA CYS A 90 -3.94 33.82 -1.16
C CYS A 90 -5.33 34.49 -1.21
N ASN A 91 -5.59 35.31 -2.22
CA ASN A 91 -6.85 36.07 -2.35
C ASN A 91 -8.01 35.16 -2.76
N ASN A 92 -7.73 34.05 -3.44
CA ASN A 92 -8.75 33.17 -4.02
C ASN A 92 -8.99 31.89 -3.21
N ALA A 93 -8.51 31.80 -1.97
CA ALA A 93 -8.61 30.58 -1.15
C ALA A 93 -10.05 30.02 -1.05
N HIS A 94 -11.07 30.88 -0.96
CA HIS A 94 -12.47 30.49 -0.92
C HIS A 94 -12.97 29.92 -2.26
N LEU A 95 -12.60 30.52 -3.40
CA LEU A 95 -12.94 29.99 -4.72
C LEU A 95 -12.24 28.65 -4.97
N ILE A 96 -10.95 28.55 -4.61
CA ILE A 96 -10.17 27.32 -4.76
C ILE A 96 -10.76 26.20 -3.90
N TRP A 97 -11.18 26.50 -2.66
CA TRP A 97 -11.92 25.55 -1.82
C TRP A 97 -13.23 25.10 -2.47
N ASN A 98 -14.04 26.04 -2.97
CA ASN A 98 -15.30 25.75 -3.66
C ASN A 98 -15.06 24.83 -4.87
N ILE A 99 -14.03 25.14 -5.68
CA ILE A 99 -13.64 24.30 -6.81
C ILE A 99 -13.30 22.89 -6.35
N TYR A 100 -12.47 22.72 -5.31
CA TYR A 100 -11.94 21.39 -4.99
C TYR A 100 -12.91 20.48 -4.23
N TYR A 101 -13.75 21.05 -3.35
CA TYR A 101 -14.56 20.28 -2.39
C TYR A 101 -16.08 20.35 -2.60
N HIS A 102 -16.61 21.25 -3.44
CA HIS A 102 -18.05 21.34 -3.71
C HIS A 102 -18.42 20.65 -5.03
N THR A 103 -19.42 19.76 -5.01
CA THR A 103 -19.97 19.16 -6.23
C THR A 103 -20.88 20.14 -6.98
N MET A 104 -21.40 21.15 -6.28
CA MET A 104 -22.14 22.29 -6.85
C MET A 104 -21.38 23.59 -6.56
N VAL A 105 -21.04 24.33 -7.61
CA VAL A 105 -20.25 25.57 -7.54
C VAL A 105 -21.03 26.79 -8.00
N ASP A 106 -20.66 27.95 -7.46
CA ASP A 106 -21.14 29.25 -7.91
C ASP A 106 -20.50 29.66 -9.25
N LYS A 107 -20.97 30.77 -9.81
CA LYS A 107 -20.52 31.26 -11.12
C LYS A 107 -19.04 31.63 -11.13
N ASP A 108 -18.53 32.21 -10.04
CA ASP A 108 -17.18 32.77 -9.97
C ASP A 108 -16.15 31.65 -9.84
N ALA A 109 -16.43 30.65 -8.99
CA ALA A 109 -15.64 29.43 -8.86
C ALA A 109 -15.62 28.64 -10.18
N LEU A 110 -16.77 28.51 -10.87
CA LEU A 110 -16.82 27.84 -12.17
C LEU A 110 -16.02 28.59 -13.25
N GLN A 111 -16.06 29.92 -13.23
CA GLN A 111 -15.30 30.75 -14.16
C GLN A 111 -13.78 30.59 -13.91
N LEU A 112 -13.33 30.70 -12.65
CA LEU A 112 -11.93 30.49 -12.29
C LEU A 112 -11.43 29.09 -12.69
N LEU A 113 -12.23 28.04 -12.43
CA LEU A 113 -11.93 26.67 -12.87
C LEU A 113 -11.71 26.58 -14.38
N ARG A 114 -12.64 27.14 -15.17
CA ARG A 114 -12.57 27.09 -16.64
C ARG A 114 -11.39 27.87 -17.17
N ASP A 115 -11.14 29.06 -16.62
CA ASP A 115 -10.02 29.90 -17.05
C ASP A 115 -8.69 29.21 -16.76
N GLN A 116 -8.57 28.57 -15.59
CA GLN A 116 -7.40 27.77 -15.28
C GLN A 116 -7.28 26.57 -16.22
N ALA A 117 -8.34 25.80 -16.43
CA ALA A 117 -8.32 24.63 -17.31
C ALA A 117 -7.94 25.01 -18.76
N LYS A 118 -8.45 26.13 -19.28
CA LYS A 118 -8.06 26.68 -20.61
C LYS A 118 -6.59 27.08 -20.66
N LYS A 119 -6.10 27.72 -19.59
CA LYS A 119 -4.68 28.08 -19.46
C LYS A 119 -3.78 26.85 -19.48
N LEU A 120 -4.17 25.78 -18.77
CA LEU A 120 -3.44 24.51 -18.77
C LEU A 120 -3.48 23.84 -20.15
N ASP A 121 -4.64 23.77 -20.78
CA ASP A 121 -4.79 23.22 -22.14
C ASP A 121 -3.82 23.90 -23.13
N GLY A 122 -3.73 25.24 -23.08
CA GLY A 122 -2.80 26.03 -23.88
C GLY A 122 -1.30 25.74 -23.65
N LEU A 123 -0.93 25.09 -22.54
CA LEU A 123 0.45 24.70 -22.19
C LEU A 123 0.75 23.23 -22.46
N THR A 124 -0.21 22.47 -23.02
CA THR A 124 -0.15 21.01 -23.05
C THR A 124 -0.02 20.40 -24.45
N THR A 125 0.58 21.13 -25.39
CA THR A 125 0.85 20.65 -26.76
C THR A 125 1.76 19.42 -26.80
N SER A 126 2.75 19.37 -25.91
CA SER A 126 3.64 18.22 -25.71
C SER A 126 4.13 18.19 -24.27
N LEU A 127 4.60 17.02 -23.82
CA LEU A 127 5.21 16.88 -22.49
C LEU A 127 6.43 17.80 -22.31
N GLU A 128 7.22 17.99 -23.37
CA GLU A 128 8.35 18.93 -23.38
C GLU A 128 7.89 20.39 -23.18
N THR A 129 6.81 20.81 -23.84
CA THR A 129 6.26 22.17 -23.68
C THR A 129 5.75 22.38 -22.26
N TRP A 130 5.11 21.36 -21.68
CA TRP A 130 4.68 21.38 -20.29
C TRP A 130 5.87 21.53 -19.33
N HIS A 131 6.95 20.76 -19.51
CA HIS A 131 8.15 20.84 -18.66
C HIS A 131 8.86 22.20 -18.73
N LYS A 132 8.78 22.89 -19.88
CA LYS A 132 9.31 24.26 -20.06
C LYS A 132 8.38 25.36 -19.55
N SER A 133 7.14 25.03 -19.20
CA SER A 133 6.17 26.00 -18.68
C SER A 133 6.51 26.43 -17.24
N GLN A 134 5.82 27.45 -16.75
CA GLN A 134 5.95 27.92 -15.37
C GLN A 134 5.59 26.87 -14.30
N TYR A 135 4.85 25.81 -14.68
CA TYR A 135 4.47 24.73 -13.77
C TYR A 135 5.45 23.55 -13.84
N GLY A 136 6.11 23.35 -14.99
CA GLY A 136 6.91 22.16 -15.31
C GLY A 136 8.14 21.92 -14.41
N GLY A 137 8.60 22.95 -13.70
CA GLY A 137 9.66 22.82 -12.70
C GLY A 137 9.21 22.11 -11.42
N SER A 138 7.93 22.20 -11.06
CA SER A 138 7.36 21.63 -9.84
C SER A 138 6.32 20.55 -10.08
N LEU A 139 5.66 20.52 -11.24
CA LEU A 139 4.65 19.53 -11.62
C LEU A 139 5.11 18.83 -12.90
N ARG A 140 5.42 17.54 -12.82
CA ARG A 140 5.99 16.74 -13.91
C ARG A 140 5.16 15.49 -14.15
N PHE A 141 5.27 14.89 -15.32
CA PHE A 141 4.61 13.62 -15.64
C PHE A 141 5.66 12.57 -15.98
N CYS A 142 5.48 11.36 -15.46
CA CYS A 142 6.44 10.28 -15.64
C CYS A 142 6.43 9.71 -17.06
N ASP A 143 5.31 9.84 -17.78
CA ASP A 143 5.12 9.32 -19.12
C ASP A 143 4.10 10.12 -19.95
N GLN A 144 4.22 9.98 -21.28
CA GLN A 144 3.40 10.68 -22.27
C GLN A 144 1.92 10.25 -22.26
N SER A 145 1.61 8.99 -21.93
CA SER A 145 0.22 8.49 -21.90
C SER A 145 -0.54 9.03 -20.70
N THR A 146 0.08 9.06 -19.50
CA THR A 146 -0.47 9.76 -18.32
C THR A 146 -0.75 11.21 -18.66
N PHE A 147 0.22 11.90 -19.25
CA PHE A 147 0.06 13.31 -19.65
C PHE A 147 -1.12 13.49 -20.60
N ALA A 148 -1.23 12.67 -21.65
CA ALA A 148 -2.32 12.76 -22.62
C ALA A 148 -3.71 12.54 -21.96
N ARG A 149 -3.84 11.55 -21.06
CA ARG A 149 -5.08 11.29 -20.32
C ARG A 149 -5.47 12.48 -19.43
N VAL A 150 -4.51 13.08 -18.73
CA VAL A 150 -4.74 14.26 -17.89
C VAL A 150 -5.17 15.48 -18.71
N VAL A 151 -4.56 15.67 -19.88
CA VAL A 151 -4.94 16.75 -20.81
C VAL A 151 -6.37 16.59 -21.31
N GLN A 152 -6.81 15.36 -21.63
CA GLN A 152 -8.20 15.10 -22.00
C GLN A 152 -9.17 15.50 -20.87
N VAL A 153 -8.81 15.25 -19.62
CA VAL A 153 -9.61 15.63 -18.45
C VAL A 153 -9.65 17.16 -18.27
N TRP A 154 -8.54 17.88 -18.47
CA TRP A 154 -8.55 19.34 -18.42
C TRP A 154 -9.33 19.98 -19.56
N LYS A 155 -9.28 19.39 -20.76
CA LYS A 155 -10.15 19.78 -21.88
C LYS A 155 -11.63 19.57 -21.56
N PHE A 156 -11.96 18.51 -20.82
CA PHE A 156 -13.30 18.36 -20.30
C PHE A 156 -13.62 19.51 -19.32
N TYR A 157 -12.77 19.81 -18.33
CA TYR A 157 -13.02 20.91 -17.38
C TYR A 157 -13.19 22.29 -18.02
N SER A 158 -12.54 22.56 -19.15
CA SER A 158 -12.57 23.86 -19.84
C SER A 158 -13.85 24.12 -20.64
N LEU A 159 -14.67 23.09 -20.87
CA LEU A 159 -15.90 23.21 -21.66
C LEU A 159 -16.89 24.22 -21.05
N ASP A 160 -17.39 25.07 -21.94
CA ASP A 160 -18.36 26.12 -21.63
C ASP A 160 -19.43 26.23 -22.73
N PRO A 161 -20.48 27.05 -22.57
CA PRO A 161 -21.57 27.16 -23.54
C PRO A 161 -21.14 27.46 -24.99
N SER A 162 -19.99 28.09 -25.21
CA SER A 162 -19.48 28.38 -26.57
C SER A 162 -19.07 27.13 -27.34
N HIS A 163 -18.81 26.02 -26.65
CA HIS A 163 -18.45 24.73 -27.24
C HIS A 163 -19.66 23.91 -27.75
N GLY A 164 -20.88 24.45 -27.60
CA GLY A 164 -22.11 23.88 -28.16
C GLY A 164 -22.35 22.41 -27.76
N PRO A 165 -22.41 21.45 -28.72
CA PRO A 165 -22.74 20.06 -28.44
C PRO A 165 -21.83 19.38 -27.40
N LEU A 166 -20.53 19.67 -27.39
CA LEU A 166 -19.59 19.07 -26.43
C LEU A 166 -19.94 19.45 -24.99
N PHE A 167 -20.24 20.73 -24.77
CA PHE A 167 -20.69 21.22 -23.47
C PHE A 167 -22.00 20.56 -23.04
N HIS A 168 -22.98 20.45 -23.94
CA HIS A 168 -24.24 19.76 -23.62
C HIS A 168 -24.05 18.29 -23.25
N THR A 169 -23.14 17.58 -23.93
CA THR A 169 -22.78 16.20 -23.60
C THR A 169 -22.15 16.10 -22.22
N GLN A 170 -21.18 16.97 -21.91
CA GLN A 170 -20.59 17.04 -20.58
C GLN A 170 -21.65 17.24 -19.50
N GLN A 171 -22.56 18.22 -19.67
CA GLN A 171 -23.56 18.53 -18.64
C GLN A 171 -24.48 17.33 -18.37
N LYS A 172 -24.86 16.59 -19.43
CA LYS A 172 -25.62 15.33 -19.29
C LYS A 172 -24.82 14.27 -18.53
N GLN A 173 -23.54 14.11 -18.85
CA GLN A 173 -22.65 13.16 -18.20
C GLN A 173 -22.44 13.46 -16.71
N LEU A 174 -22.21 14.74 -16.36
CA LEU A 174 -22.11 15.19 -14.97
C LEU A 174 -23.40 14.90 -14.19
N GLN A 175 -24.56 15.23 -14.77
CA GLN A 175 -25.85 14.98 -14.14
C GLN A 175 -26.09 13.48 -13.91
N ALA A 176 -25.79 12.65 -14.91
CA ALA A 176 -25.97 11.20 -14.83
C ALA A 176 -25.06 10.56 -13.77
N SER A 177 -23.76 10.90 -13.79
CA SER A 177 -22.77 10.39 -12.85
C SER A 177 -23.11 10.78 -11.40
N PHE A 178 -23.46 12.05 -11.16
CA PHE A 178 -23.84 12.51 -9.83
C PHE A 178 -25.13 11.87 -9.33
N SER A 179 -26.16 11.75 -10.19
CA SER A 179 -27.43 11.10 -9.82
C SER A 179 -27.22 9.61 -9.45
N LYS A 180 -26.34 8.92 -10.18
CA LYS A 180 -25.94 7.54 -9.89
C LYS A 180 -25.24 7.43 -8.54
N ALA A 181 -24.26 8.29 -8.28
CA ALA A 181 -23.54 8.34 -7.01
C ALA A 181 -24.48 8.63 -5.82
N GLN A 182 -25.41 9.59 -5.98
CA GLN A 182 -26.41 9.93 -4.97
C GLN A 182 -27.40 8.77 -4.70
N SER A 183 -27.79 8.04 -5.75
CA SER A 183 -28.62 6.83 -5.60
C SER A 183 -27.89 5.76 -4.79
N LEU A 184 -26.62 5.51 -5.09
CA LEU A 184 -25.78 4.57 -4.34
C LEU A 184 -25.59 5.02 -2.88
N HIS A 185 -25.34 6.31 -2.64
CA HIS A 185 -25.24 6.87 -1.29
C HIS A 185 -26.52 6.61 -0.48
N THR A 186 -27.68 6.86 -1.10
CA THR A 186 -28.99 6.63 -0.48
C THR A 186 -29.19 5.15 -0.13
N LYS A 187 -28.80 4.23 -1.02
CA LYS A 187 -28.95 2.78 -0.80
C LYS A 187 -27.97 2.21 0.22
N LEU A 188 -26.71 2.64 0.17
CA LEU A 188 -25.62 1.96 0.87
C LEU A 188 -25.25 2.63 2.20
N VAL A 189 -25.44 3.95 2.33
CA VAL A 189 -24.95 4.76 3.46
C VAL A 189 -26.07 5.43 4.25
N SER A 190 -27.15 5.88 3.60
CA SER A 190 -28.20 6.63 4.29
C SER A 190 -28.84 5.87 5.45
N GLY A 191 -28.96 6.55 6.60
CA GLY A 191 -29.43 5.96 7.85
C GLY A 191 -28.39 5.13 8.63
N LYS A 192 -27.14 5.02 8.16
CA LYS A 192 -26.05 4.32 8.86
C LYS A 192 -25.04 5.31 9.46
N ILE A 193 -24.34 4.89 10.51
CA ILE A 193 -23.27 5.68 11.14
C ILE A 193 -22.00 5.59 10.26
N THR A 194 -21.50 6.74 9.80
CA THR A 194 -20.23 6.84 9.07
C THR A 194 -19.07 7.06 10.05
N TYR A 195 -18.11 6.14 10.07
CA TYR A 195 -16.99 6.17 11.02
C TYR A 195 -15.84 7.10 10.60
N SER A 196 -15.71 7.40 9.29
CA SER A 196 -14.59 8.21 8.78
C SER A 196 -14.57 9.64 9.37
N GLY A 197 -15.69 10.37 9.32
CA GLY A 197 -15.75 11.72 9.91
C GLY A 197 -15.48 11.74 11.42
N ALA A 198 -15.89 10.69 12.15
CA ALA A 198 -15.60 10.58 13.58
C ALA A 198 -14.09 10.42 13.86
N ARG A 199 -13.35 9.70 13.00
CA ARG A 199 -11.87 9.60 13.10
C ARG A 199 -11.19 10.96 12.94
N SER A 200 -11.75 11.83 12.09
CA SER A 200 -11.24 13.18 11.82
C SER A 200 -11.35 14.11 13.03
N ALA A 201 -12.30 13.89 13.93
CA ALA A 201 -12.39 14.62 15.19
C ALA A 201 -11.33 14.20 16.24
N GLY A 202 -10.56 13.14 15.98
CA GLY A 202 -9.40 12.75 16.78
C GLY A 202 -9.70 12.65 18.28
N PRO A 203 -9.04 13.43 19.15
CA PRO A 203 -9.33 13.42 20.60
C PRO A 203 -10.78 13.74 20.96
N CYS A 204 -11.49 14.48 20.11
CA CYS A 204 -12.88 14.91 20.30
C CYS A 204 -13.91 13.95 19.67
N THR A 205 -13.51 12.74 19.29
CA THR A 205 -14.38 11.73 18.62
C THR A 205 -15.74 11.56 19.32
N LEU A 206 -15.79 11.54 20.66
CA LEU A 206 -17.04 11.37 21.41
C LEU A 206 -18.02 12.54 21.20
N LEU A 207 -17.53 13.78 21.31
CA LEU A 207 -18.33 14.98 21.07
C LEU A 207 -18.89 14.98 19.65
N ALA A 208 -18.04 14.58 18.70
CA ALA A 208 -18.38 14.41 17.30
C ALA A 208 -19.50 13.37 17.05
N MET A 209 -19.50 12.25 17.79
CA MET A 209 -20.54 11.22 17.69
C MET A 209 -21.87 11.66 18.31
N GLU A 210 -21.85 12.43 19.40
CA GLU A 210 -23.05 12.96 20.05
C GLU A 210 -23.79 13.98 19.18
N ASP A 211 -23.03 14.81 18.46
CA ASP A 211 -23.56 15.91 17.67
C ASP A 211 -24.32 15.44 16.41
N LYS A 212 -24.12 14.18 15.95
CA LYS A 212 -24.69 13.59 14.71
C LYS A 212 -24.40 14.37 13.41
N THR A 213 -23.70 15.50 13.50
CA THR A 213 -23.43 16.47 12.43
C THR A 213 -22.32 16.08 11.47
N LEU A 214 -21.51 15.09 11.81
CA LEU A 214 -20.52 14.49 10.90
C LEU A 214 -21.12 13.56 9.84
N SER A 215 -22.44 13.42 9.81
CA SER A 215 -23.09 12.72 8.72
C SER A 215 -23.27 13.70 7.55
N SER A 216 -22.44 13.54 6.52
CA SER A 216 -22.32 14.34 5.29
C SER A 216 -23.60 14.38 4.41
N PHE A 217 -24.78 14.09 4.97
CA PHE A 217 -26.06 14.05 4.27
C PHE A 217 -26.41 15.38 3.59
N GLU A 218 -26.08 16.51 4.21
CA GLU A 218 -26.42 17.81 3.62
C GLU A 218 -25.56 18.16 2.40
N HIS A 219 -24.29 17.74 2.37
CA HIS A 219 -23.45 17.88 1.18
C HIS A 219 -24.01 17.06 0.00
N TRP A 220 -24.46 15.83 0.23
CA TRP A 220 -25.08 15.01 -0.81
C TRP A 220 -26.41 15.57 -1.34
N LYS A 221 -27.08 16.46 -0.58
CA LYS A 221 -28.31 17.16 -1.01
C LYS A 221 -28.03 18.48 -1.72
N THR A 222 -27.13 19.29 -1.18
CA THR A 222 -26.89 20.67 -1.63
C THR A 222 -25.71 20.81 -2.58
N GLY A 223 -24.77 19.87 -2.52
CA GLY A 223 -23.49 19.88 -3.21
C GLY A 223 -22.45 20.86 -2.65
N VAL A 224 -22.77 21.52 -1.54
CA VAL A 224 -21.90 22.51 -0.87
C VAL A 224 -21.53 21.99 0.51
N VAL A 225 -20.27 22.16 0.92
CA VAL A 225 -19.76 21.69 2.23
C VAL A 225 -20.04 22.73 3.32
N MET A 226 -19.93 24.01 2.98
CA MET A 226 -20.25 25.11 3.88
C MET A 226 -21.77 25.22 4.07
N ASP A 227 -22.26 25.12 5.31
CA ASP A 227 -23.65 25.42 5.69
C ASP A 227 -23.91 26.95 5.63
N ASP A 228 -23.90 27.48 4.41
CA ASP A 228 -24.14 28.88 4.09
C ASP A 228 -25.25 29.03 3.05
N LYS A 229 -26.40 29.55 3.49
CA LYS A 229 -27.59 29.70 2.65
C LYS A 229 -27.35 30.54 1.40
N LYS A 230 -26.52 31.60 1.48
CA LYS A 230 -26.23 32.46 0.32
C LYS A 230 -25.39 31.71 -0.70
N LEU A 231 -24.36 31.00 -0.23
CA LEU A 231 -23.52 30.18 -1.10
C LEU A 231 -24.33 29.05 -1.74
N ILE A 232 -25.13 28.31 -0.97
CA ILE A 232 -26.02 27.24 -1.48
C ILE A 232 -26.96 27.79 -2.56
N GLN A 233 -27.55 28.98 -2.35
CA GLN A 233 -28.43 29.61 -3.34
C GLN A 233 -27.69 30.04 -4.61
N ALA A 234 -26.41 30.42 -4.51
CA ALA A 234 -25.57 30.82 -5.63
C ALA A 234 -24.98 29.62 -6.40
N SER A 235 -24.71 28.52 -5.72
CA SER A 235 -24.11 27.28 -6.26
C SER A 235 -25.10 26.47 -7.10
N LYS A 236 -25.27 26.86 -8.36
CA LYS A 236 -26.26 26.25 -9.28
C LYS A 236 -25.64 25.37 -10.36
N PHE A 237 -24.33 25.26 -10.42
CA PHE A 237 -23.63 24.57 -11.51
C PHE A 237 -22.95 23.31 -10.98
N LEU A 238 -23.15 22.19 -11.68
CA LEU A 238 -22.38 20.97 -11.42
C LEU A 238 -20.91 21.25 -11.71
N ASN A 239 -20.06 20.85 -10.77
CA ASN A 239 -18.64 21.07 -10.85
C ASN A 239 -17.99 20.04 -11.80
N PRO A 240 -17.38 20.47 -12.93
CA PRO A 240 -16.74 19.58 -13.88
C PRO A 240 -15.66 18.69 -13.29
N ILE A 241 -14.99 19.09 -12.20
CA ILE A 241 -13.89 18.29 -11.65
C ILE A 241 -14.34 16.98 -11.01
N PHE A 242 -15.62 16.88 -10.63
CA PHE A 242 -16.22 15.64 -10.14
C PHE A 242 -16.76 14.75 -11.27
N GLY A 243 -16.63 15.21 -12.52
CA GLY A 243 -16.98 14.44 -13.70
C GLY A 243 -15.98 13.33 -13.98
N THR A 244 -16.51 12.21 -14.47
CA THR A 244 -15.75 11.04 -14.88
C THR A 244 -15.80 10.93 -16.40
N MET A 245 -14.66 10.65 -17.05
CA MET A 245 -14.63 10.57 -18.52
C MET A 245 -15.40 9.34 -19.05
N GLN A 246 -15.52 8.31 -18.21
CA GLN A 246 -16.26 7.09 -18.49
C GLN A 246 -17.52 6.99 -17.60
N GLU A 247 -18.62 6.45 -18.15
CA GLU A 247 -19.88 6.25 -17.41
C GLU A 247 -19.83 5.10 -16.37
N THR A 248 -18.87 4.18 -16.54
CA THR A 248 -18.59 3.07 -15.63
C THR A 248 -17.97 3.55 -14.33
N LEU A 249 -17.08 4.55 -14.43
CA LEU A 249 -16.48 5.23 -13.30
C LEU A 249 -17.49 6.18 -12.65
N THR A 250 -17.76 5.98 -11.36
CA THR A 250 -18.71 6.81 -10.58
C THR A 250 -18.04 7.36 -9.34
N VAL A 251 -18.41 8.58 -8.92
CA VAL A 251 -17.98 9.11 -7.62
C VAL A 251 -18.36 8.14 -6.51
N HIS A 252 -17.41 7.83 -5.63
CA HIS A 252 -17.63 6.88 -4.55
C HIS A 252 -18.75 7.36 -3.62
N TYR A 253 -19.71 6.48 -3.36
CA TYR A 253 -20.94 6.79 -2.64
C TYR A 253 -20.72 7.19 -1.16
N ALA A 254 -19.55 6.90 -0.59
CA ALA A 254 -19.19 7.29 0.78
C ALA A 254 -18.27 8.52 0.84
N MET A 255 -18.16 9.29 -0.25
CA MET A 255 -17.39 10.53 -0.27
C MET A 255 -17.87 11.48 0.84
N ASP A 256 -16.90 12.03 1.56
CA ASP A 256 -17.07 13.04 2.59
C ASP A 256 -15.89 14.02 2.52
N PRO A 257 -16.09 15.25 2.00
CA PRO A 257 -15.03 16.25 1.87
C PRO A 257 -14.33 16.64 3.18
N LEU A 258 -15.01 16.48 4.32
CA LEU A 258 -14.48 16.89 5.63
C LEU A 258 -13.61 15.81 6.28
N SER A 259 -13.74 14.54 5.86
CA SER A 259 -13.01 13.41 6.43
C SER A 259 -11.48 13.53 6.28
N GLY A 260 -11.00 14.36 5.35
CA GLY A 260 -9.56 14.62 5.14
C GLY A 260 -8.90 15.57 6.15
N PHE A 261 -9.67 16.29 6.96
CA PHE A 261 -9.17 17.34 7.86
C PHE A 261 -9.09 16.88 9.32
N HIS A 262 -8.43 17.66 10.20
CA HIS A 262 -8.42 17.41 11.64
C HIS A 262 -9.51 18.26 12.29
N LEU A 263 -10.68 17.66 12.55
CA LEU A 263 -11.90 18.39 12.94
C LEU A 263 -12.02 18.66 14.45
N ALA A 264 -11.02 18.29 15.25
CA ALA A 264 -11.02 18.57 16.70
C ALA A 264 -11.21 20.07 17.05
N PRO A 265 -10.59 21.03 16.35
CA PRO A 265 -10.80 22.48 16.56
C PRO A 265 -12.25 22.95 16.51
N ALA A 266 -13.15 22.22 15.85
CA ALA A 266 -14.57 22.58 15.80
C ALA A 266 -15.30 22.33 17.13
N TYR A 267 -14.75 21.49 18.01
CA TYR A 267 -15.40 21.02 19.24
C TYR A 267 -14.79 21.60 20.52
N VAL A 268 -13.65 22.30 20.41
CA VAL A 268 -12.89 22.84 21.55
C VAL A 268 -12.65 24.33 21.39
N SER A 269 -12.48 25.02 22.52
CA SER A 269 -12.11 26.43 22.52
C SER A 269 -10.61 26.59 22.29
N LEU A 270 -10.25 27.39 21.29
CA LEU A 270 -8.87 27.76 20.97
C LEU A 270 -8.60 29.21 21.38
N THR A 271 -7.33 29.54 21.63
CA THR A 271 -6.91 30.93 21.87
C THR A 271 -7.04 31.75 20.58
N GLU A 272 -7.26 33.06 20.70
CA GLU A 272 -7.49 33.93 19.54
C GLU A 272 -6.29 33.98 18.58
N ASP A 273 -5.08 33.77 19.09
CA ASP A 273 -3.81 33.71 18.34
C ASP A 273 -3.43 32.32 17.85
N SER A 274 -4.26 31.30 18.08
CA SER A 274 -4.00 29.92 17.63
C SER A 274 -3.88 29.85 16.09
N PRO A 275 -2.88 29.14 15.54
CA PRO A 275 -2.59 29.14 14.10
C PRO A 275 -3.70 28.54 13.22
N LEU A 276 -4.59 27.76 13.83
CA LEU A 276 -5.72 27.07 13.18
C LEU A 276 -7.06 27.48 13.81
N HIS A 277 -7.15 28.69 14.38
CA HIS A 277 -8.38 29.20 14.98
C HIS A 277 -9.51 29.34 13.93
N PRO A 278 -10.63 28.60 14.07
CA PRO A 278 -11.71 28.67 13.10
C PRO A 278 -12.67 29.84 13.39
N ASP A 279 -13.19 30.49 12.35
CA ASP A 279 -14.23 31.51 12.50
C ASP A 279 -15.60 30.87 12.77
N THR A 280 -15.89 30.60 14.04
CA THR A 280 -17.06 29.81 14.50
C THR A 280 -18.08 30.61 15.32
N ALA A 281 -17.87 31.92 15.53
CA ALA A 281 -18.68 32.70 16.45
C ALA A 281 -20.17 32.68 16.09
N LYS A 282 -21.00 32.11 16.98
CA LYS A 282 -22.48 32.04 16.88
C LYS A 282 -23.04 31.19 15.72
N GLN A 283 -22.28 30.17 15.27
CA GLN A 283 -22.66 29.32 14.12
C GLN A 283 -23.28 27.97 14.55
N SER A 284 -23.99 27.29 13.64
CA SER A 284 -24.43 25.89 13.82
C SER A 284 -23.22 24.95 13.91
N THR A 285 -23.33 23.78 14.56
CA THR A 285 -22.18 22.86 14.65
C THR A 285 -21.69 22.38 13.28
N VAL A 286 -22.60 22.11 12.33
CA VAL A 286 -22.24 21.75 10.94
C VAL A 286 -21.35 22.82 10.31
N ARG A 287 -21.75 24.09 10.46
CA ARG A 287 -20.98 25.23 9.95
C ARG A 287 -19.63 25.36 10.67
N ALA A 288 -19.58 25.12 11.98
CA ALA A 288 -18.34 25.16 12.74
C ALA A 288 -17.31 24.12 12.27
N VAL A 289 -17.75 22.89 11.97
CA VAL A 289 -16.89 21.82 11.44
C VAL A 289 -16.35 22.19 10.05
N ALA A 290 -17.20 22.69 9.16
CA ALA A 290 -16.78 23.14 7.84
C ALA A 290 -15.81 24.34 7.92
N CYS A 291 -16.05 25.28 8.83
CA CYS A 291 -15.15 26.41 9.09
C CYS A 291 -13.79 25.97 9.64
N ALA A 292 -13.73 24.93 10.48
CA ALA A 292 -12.46 24.35 10.94
C ALA A 292 -11.65 23.75 9.78
N ALA A 293 -12.29 22.93 8.95
CA ALA A 293 -11.63 22.35 7.77
C ALA A 293 -11.16 23.44 6.78
N PHE A 294 -11.95 24.49 6.58
CA PHE A 294 -11.56 25.62 5.74
C PHE A 294 -10.37 26.41 6.31
N ALA A 295 -10.35 26.66 7.63
CA ALA A 295 -9.22 27.32 8.29
C ALA A 295 -7.91 26.51 8.13
N GLU A 296 -7.99 25.18 8.28
CA GLU A 296 -6.87 24.29 7.99
C GLU A 296 -6.42 24.37 6.54
N PHE A 297 -7.36 24.28 5.59
CA PHE A 297 -7.03 24.42 4.17
C PHE A 297 -6.34 25.75 3.85
N GLN A 298 -6.81 26.87 4.40
CA GLN A 298 -6.18 28.17 4.22
C GLN A 298 -4.75 28.18 4.78
N ALA A 299 -4.55 27.66 5.99
CA ALA A 299 -3.24 27.58 6.62
C ALA A 299 -2.28 26.66 5.84
N TRP A 300 -2.76 25.51 5.39
CA TRP A 300 -1.95 24.52 4.69
C TRP A 300 -1.55 24.99 3.30
N THR A 301 -2.48 25.57 2.53
CA THR A 301 -2.18 26.12 1.21
C THR A 301 -1.26 27.34 1.31
N LYS A 302 -1.35 28.14 2.38
CA LYS A 302 -0.39 29.23 2.64
C LYS A 302 1.02 28.69 2.88
N SER A 303 1.18 27.61 3.65
CA SER A 303 2.48 26.96 3.85
C SER A 303 3.00 26.32 2.56
N PHE A 304 2.13 25.64 1.80
CA PHE A 304 2.49 25.00 0.53
C PHE A 304 3.11 25.96 -0.47
N ARG A 305 2.56 27.18 -0.62
CA ARG A 305 3.12 28.22 -1.52
C ARG A 305 4.56 28.63 -1.20
N ARG A 306 5.02 28.42 0.03
CA ARG A 306 6.38 28.77 0.48
C ARG A 306 7.34 27.58 0.45
N ALA A 307 6.81 26.38 0.28
CA ALA A 307 7.59 25.16 0.33
C ALA A 307 8.14 24.80 -1.06
N GLN A 308 9.25 24.06 -1.07
CA GLN A 308 9.91 23.61 -2.30
C GLN A 308 9.53 22.16 -2.59
N PHE A 309 8.79 21.95 -3.68
CA PHE A 309 8.33 20.64 -4.11
C PHE A 309 8.64 20.37 -5.59
N VAL A 310 8.92 19.11 -5.87
CA VAL A 310 8.74 18.50 -7.20
C VAL A 310 7.71 17.40 -7.03
N MET A 311 6.66 17.41 -7.83
CA MET A 311 5.63 16.37 -7.88
C MET A 311 5.63 15.74 -9.26
N ARG A 312 5.80 14.42 -9.33
CA ARG A 312 5.74 13.63 -10.56
C ARG A 312 4.50 12.78 -10.57
N PHE A 313 3.75 12.75 -11.66
CA PHE A 313 2.50 12.01 -11.75
C PHE A 313 2.55 10.86 -12.75
N VAL A 314 1.99 9.71 -12.37
CA VAL A 314 1.77 8.54 -13.23
C VAL A 314 0.38 7.95 -12.99
N ALA A 315 -0.37 7.71 -14.06
CA ALA A 315 -1.64 6.98 -14.03
C ALA A 315 -1.38 5.48 -14.29
N SER A 316 -1.31 4.65 -13.25
CA SER A 316 -0.99 3.21 -13.37
C SER A 316 -1.40 2.41 -12.13
N ASP A 317 -1.54 1.08 -12.30
CA ASP A 317 -1.52 0.12 -11.20
C ASP A 317 -0.23 0.25 -10.38
N ALA A 318 -0.38 0.31 -9.05
CA ALA A 318 0.72 0.55 -8.14
C ALA A 318 1.82 -0.53 -8.19
N LEU A 319 1.45 -1.80 -8.40
CA LEU A 319 2.44 -2.89 -8.48
C LEU A 319 3.20 -2.79 -9.81
N ALA A 320 2.50 -2.56 -10.92
CA ALA A 320 3.13 -2.37 -12.23
C ALA A 320 4.15 -1.22 -12.19
N PHE A 321 3.75 -0.06 -11.64
CA PHE A 321 4.66 1.08 -11.51
C PHE A 321 5.88 0.76 -10.65
N CYS A 322 5.69 0.08 -9.52
CA CYS A 322 6.82 -0.33 -8.67
C CYS A 322 7.80 -1.23 -9.42
N TYR A 323 7.33 -2.27 -10.12
CA TYR A 323 8.23 -3.16 -10.86
C TYR A 323 8.92 -2.47 -12.05
N VAL A 324 8.25 -1.54 -12.73
CA VAL A 324 8.88 -0.71 -13.78
C VAL A 324 9.96 0.23 -13.21
N LEU A 325 9.73 0.84 -12.04
CA LEU A 325 10.77 1.63 -11.35
C LEU A 325 11.97 0.76 -10.94
N GLN A 326 11.71 -0.43 -10.39
CA GLN A 326 12.78 -1.37 -10.04
C GLN A 326 13.56 -1.79 -11.29
N HIS A 327 12.87 -2.00 -12.41
CA HIS A 327 13.49 -2.36 -13.68
C HIS A 327 14.39 -1.24 -14.19
N HIS A 328 13.87 -0.01 -14.24
CA HIS A 328 14.63 1.17 -14.60
C HIS A 328 15.89 1.33 -13.75
N ARG A 329 15.78 1.11 -12.44
CA ARG A 329 16.93 1.20 -11.53
C ARG A 329 18.04 0.19 -11.86
N VAL A 330 17.69 -0.98 -12.39
CA VAL A 330 18.66 -2.04 -12.75
C VAL A 330 19.19 -1.88 -14.18
N HIS A 331 18.30 -1.55 -15.13
CA HIS A 331 18.60 -1.62 -16.57
C HIS A 331 18.74 -0.25 -17.24
N GLN A 332 18.43 0.85 -16.52
CA GLN A 332 18.42 2.23 -17.02
C GLN A 332 17.47 2.45 -18.21
N GLU A 333 16.42 1.63 -18.31
CA GLU A 333 15.35 1.71 -19.31
C GLU A 333 14.05 1.06 -18.78
N THR A 334 12.92 1.34 -19.44
CA THR A 334 11.59 0.82 -19.07
C THR A 334 10.86 0.07 -20.19
N GLN A 335 11.38 0.07 -21.41
CA GLN A 335 10.75 -0.56 -22.57
C GLN A 335 10.74 -2.10 -22.47
N CYS A 336 11.75 -2.71 -21.85
CA CYS A 336 11.80 -4.16 -21.66
C CYS A 336 11.25 -4.62 -20.30
N ALA A 337 10.62 -3.72 -19.54
CA ALA A 337 10.00 -4.10 -18.28
C ALA A 337 8.74 -4.97 -18.49
N HIS A 338 8.07 -4.79 -19.63
CA HIS A 338 6.92 -5.58 -20.11
C HIS A 338 5.75 -5.71 -19.11
N TRP A 339 5.49 -4.67 -18.33
CA TRP A 339 4.30 -4.57 -17.49
C TRP A 339 3.20 -3.82 -18.21
N TYR A 340 1.96 -4.32 -18.15
CA TYR A 340 0.80 -3.50 -18.50
C TYR A 340 0.61 -2.39 -17.47
N ARG A 341 0.13 -1.24 -17.93
CA ARG A 341 -0.18 -0.06 -17.09
C ARG A 341 -1.20 -0.37 -16.02
N ASP A 342 -2.20 -1.18 -16.36
CA ASP A 342 -3.27 -1.60 -15.48
C ASP A 342 -3.84 -2.96 -15.94
N ARG A 343 -4.85 -3.44 -15.23
CA ARG A 343 -5.43 -4.77 -15.44
C ARG A 343 -6.56 -4.83 -16.46
N ALA A 344 -7.05 -3.67 -16.88
CA ALA A 344 -8.22 -3.51 -17.74
C ALA A 344 -7.84 -3.19 -19.19
N HIS A 345 -6.56 -2.88 -19.45
CA HIS A 345 -6.07 -2.43 -20.75
C HIS A 345 -4.80 -3.16 -21.19
N TYR A 346 -4.68 -3.41 -22.49
CA TYR A 346 -3.47 -3.98 -23.11
C TYR A 346 -2.48 -2.87 -23.50
N GLU A 347 -2.25 -1.92 -22.60
CA GLU A 347 -1.27 -0.84 -22.77
C GLU A 347 -0.05 -1.10 -21.91
N GLN A 348 1.15 -1.13 -22.49
CA GLN A 348 2.38 -1.24 -21.73
C GLN A 348 2.68 0.04 -20.95
N LEU A 349 3.15 -0.09 -19.71
CA LEU A 349 3.73 1.01 -18.96
C LEU A 349 5.18 1.25 -19.37
N VAL A 350 5.45 2.42 -19.95
CA VAL A 350 6.79 2.89 -20.29
C VAL A 350 6.95 4.29 -19.70
N LEU A 351 8.02 4.52 -18.94
CA LEU A 351 8.33 5.85 -18.39
C LEU A 351 9.23 6.57 -19.39
N ASP A 352 8.62 7.24 -20.37
CA ASP A 352 9.27 7.84 -21.54
C ASP A 352 9.53 9.35 -21.41
N SER A 353 9.32 9.92 -20.22
CA SER A 353 9.71 11.30 -19.94
C SER A 353 11.23 11.46 -19.82
N GLU A 354 11.72 12.69 -20.06
CA GLU A 354 13.14 13.05 -19.89
C GLU A 354 13.68 12.77 -18.48
N ASP A 355 12.79 12.70 -17.50
CA ASP A 355 13.08 12.41 -16.10
C ASP A 355 13.60 11.00 -15.86
N TYR A 356 13.21 10.05 -16.71
CA TYR A 356 13.62 8.64 -16.68
C TYR A 356 14.53 8.25 -17.85
N ALA A 357 14.98 9.23 -18.65
CA ALA A 357 16.06 9.01 -19.61
C ALA A 357 17.37 8.65 -18.87
N PRO A 358 18.39 8.11 -19.55
CA PRO A 358 19.68 7.78 -18.91
C PRO A 358 20.38 8.97 -18.21
N SER A 359 20.09 10.20 -18.62
CA SER A 359 20.57 11.45 -17.98
C SER A 359 19.56 12.08 -17.03
N GLY A 360 18.42 11.44 -16.81
CA GLY A 360 17.34 11.88 -15.94
C GLY A 360 17.72 11.76 -14.46
N HIS A 361 17.03 12.55 -13.62
CA HIS A 361 17.30 12.64 -12.18
C HIS A 361 16.08 12.25 -11.34
N ALA A 362 15.09 11.57 -11.93
CA ALA A 362 13.95 11.10 -11.15
C ALA A 362 14.35 10.03 -10.13
N PRO A 363 13.80 10.08 -8.91
CA PRO A 363 14.10 9.08 -7.90
C PRO A 363 13.54 7.71 -8.31
N THR A 364 14.36 6.69 -8.13
CA THR A 364 14.00 5.27 -8.22
C THR A 364 14.13 4.57 -6.86
N VAL A 365 14.52 5.32 -5.82
CA VAL A 365 14.62 4.92 -4.42
C VAL A 365 14.10 6.07 -3.57
N PHE A 366 13.39 5.74 -2.50
CA PHE A 366 12.63 6.69 -1.72
C PHE A 366 12.98 6.61 -0.24
N ASP A 367 13.01 7.77 0.43
CA ASP A 367 13.08 7.81 1.88
C ASP A 367 11.75 7.39 2.50
N ILE A 368 10.64 7.78 1.87
CA ILE A 368 9.28 7.47 2.32
C ILE A 368 8.51 6.78 1.21
N ILE A 369 7.82 5.69 1.56
CA ILE A 369 6.79 5.11 0.69
C ILE A 369 5.49 5.08 1.48
N ASP A 370 4.48 5.82 1.03
CA ASP A 370 3.12 5.74 1.57
C ASP A 370 2.24 5.00 0.58
N THR A 371 1.60 3.92 1.05
CA THR A 371 0.79 3.05 0.17
C THR A 371 -0.71 3.29 0.34
N SER A 372 -1.10 4.35 1.05
CA SER A 372 -2.49 4.58 1.43
C SER A 372 -3.11 3.30 2.03
N ASN A 373 -4.37 3.03 1.73
CA ASN A 373 -5.08 1.80 2.07
C ASN A 373 -4.99 0.70 1.00
N LEU A 374 -4.01 0.75 0.09
CA LEU A 374 -3.92 -0.21 -1.04
C LEU A 374 -3.73 -1.66 -0.59
N ILE A 375 -3.19 -1.91 0.60
CA ILE A 375 -3.05 -3.28 1.12
C ILE A 375 -4.39 -3.97 1.34
N ASP A 376 -5.49 -3.20 1.50
CA ASP A 376 -6.84 -3.77 1.56
C ASP A 376 -7.27 -4.38 0.22
N HIS A 377 -6.74 -3.90 -0.91
CA HIS A 377 -7.13 -4.31 -2.26
C HIS A 377 -6.08 -5.19 -2.96
N LEU A 378 -4.81 -4.86 -2.80
CA LEU A 378 -3.68 -5.52 -3.46
C LEU A 378 -3.01 -6.58 -2.58
N GLY A 379 -3.30 -6.59 -1.28
CA GLY A 379 -2.70 -7.50 -0.30
C GLY A 379 -1.40 -6.98 0.28
N PRO A 380 -1.17 -7.13 1.60
CA PRO A 380 0.04 -6.68 2.27
C PRO A 380 1.33 -7.22 1.64
N LEU A 381 1.40 -8.52 1.32
CA LEU A 381 2.63 -9.11 0.77
C LEU A 381 2.99 -8.58 -0.61
N ASN A 382 2.02 -8.42 -1.52
CA ASN A 382 2.29 -7.88 -2.85
C ASN A 382 2.83 -6.46 -2.78
N VAL A 383 2.19 -5.61 -1.97
CA VAL A 383 2.60 -4.22 -1.79
C VAL A 383 4.00 -4.15 -1.19
N LEU A 384 4.28 -4.89 -0.11
CA LEU A 384 5.58 -4.88 0.53
C LEU A 384 6.69 -5.42 -0.40
N VAL A 385 6.47 -6.54 -1.09
CA VAL A 385 7.45 -7.11 -2.02
C VAL A 385 7.77 -6.15 -3.17
N ALA A 386 6.76 -5.43 -3.68
CA ALA A 386 6.97 -4.44 -4.74
C ALA A 386 7.63 -3.13 -4.25
N CYS A 387 7.41 -2.75 -2.99
CA CYS A 387 7.88 -1.46 -2.47
C CYS A 387 9.24 -1.53 -1.75
N VAL A 388 9.54 -2.62 -1.04
CA VAL A 388 10.77 -2.72 -0.23
C VAL A 388 12.04 -2.50 -1.07
N PRO A 389 12.19 -3.03 -2.30
CA PRO A 389 13.36 -2.74 -3.14
C PRO A 389 13.48 -1.27 -3.57
N LEU A 390 12.42 -0.46 -3.43
CA LEU A 390 12.40 0.97 -3.72
C LEU A 390 12.65 1.82 -2.47
N LEU A 391 12.81 1.23 -1.29
CA LEU A 391 13.08 1.95 -0.04
C LEU A 391 14.59 2.13 0.17
N HIS A 392 15.03 3.31 0.59
CA HIS A 392 16.42 3.53 0.96
C HIS A 392 16.83 2.64 2.14
N HIS A 393 18.08 2.17 2.13
CA HIS A 393 18.67 1.42 3.24
C HIS A 393 19.20 2.34 4.34
N ARG A 394 18.32 3.19 4.90
CA ARG A 394 18.66 4.17 5.96
C ARG A 394 17.72 4.05 7.15
N PRO A 395 18.17 4.36 8.38
CA PRO A 395 17.31 4.32 9.57
C PRO A 395 16.12 5.31 9.53
N THR A 396 16.29 6.41 8.80
CA THR A 396 15.23 7.41 8.59
C THR A 396 14.16 6.93 7.64
N SER A 397 14.46 5.97 6.76
CA SER A 397 13.55 5.54 5.70
C SER A 397 12.45 4.64 6.24
N ALA A 398 11.22 4.91 5.82
CA ALA A 398 10.03 4.24 6.30
C ALA A 398 9.03 3.99 5.18
N LEU A 399 8.39 2.82 5.22
CA LEU A 399 7.23 2.50 4.42
C LEU A 399 6.00 2.49 5.35
N TYR A 400 4.91 3.10 4.90
CA TYR A 400 3.64 3.21 5.62
C TYR A 400 2.56 2.43 4.88
N THR A 401 1.90 1.50 5.59
CA THR A 401 0.71 0.82 5.08
C THR A 401 -0.48 1.10 6.00
N GLU A 402 -1.63 1.42 5.42
CA GLU A 402 -2.87 1.65 6.16
C GLU A 402 -3.90 0.55 5.89
N ILE A 403 -4.53 0.05 6.94
CA ILE A 403 -5.66 -0.87 6.89
C ILE A 403 -6.91 -0.06 7.21
N LEU A 404 -7.97 -0.24 6.43
CA LEU A 404 -9.32 0.24 6.75
C LEU A 404 -10.35 -0.89 6.76
N VAL A 405 -10.10 -1.99 6.05
CA VAL A 405 -10.98 -3.16 5.99
C VAL A 405 -10.54 -4.21 7.02
N LEU A 406 -11.43 -4.54 7.95
CA LEU A 406 -11.15 -5.58 8.94
C LEU A 406 -11.46 -6.96 8.35
N ARG A 407 -10.41 -7.72 8.01
CA ARG A 407 -10.53 -9.06 7.37
C ARG A 407 -10.77 -10.22 8.35
N ASP A 408 -10.75 -9.97 9.66
CA ASP A 408 -10.86 -10.99 10.71
C ASP A 408 -11.81 -10.55 11.85
N ALA A 409 -12.02 -11.41 12.85
CA ALA A 409 -12.85 -11.15 14.03
C ALA A 409 -12.40 -9.95 14.87
N SER A 410 -11.09 -9.66 14.85
CA SER A 410 -10.51 -8.52 15.56
C SER A 410 -9.25 -8.03 14.85
N LEU A 411 -8.82 -6.80 15.16
CA LEU A 411 -7.57 -6.25 14.62
C LEU A 411 -6.35 -7.09 15.03
N ALA A 412 -6.33 -7.61 16.26
CA ALA A 412 -5.24 -8.48 16.73
C ALA A 412 -5.13 -9.75 15.89
N ALA A 413 -6.24 -10.46 15.68
CA ALA A 413 -6.28 -11.66 14.83
C ALA A 413 -5.89 -11.36 13.37
N TYR A 414 -6.28 -10.18 12.86
CA TYR A 414 -5.88 -9.80 11.51
C TYR A 414 -4.38 -9.50 11.40
N VAL A 415 -3.80 -8.82 12.39
CA VAL A 415 -2.35 -8.53 12.44
C VAL A 415 -1.53 -9.82 12.49
N GLU A 416 -1.99 -10.84 13.23
CA GLU A 416 -1.34 -12.17 13.30
C GLU A 416 -1.27 -12.87 11.93
N THR A 417 -2.18 -12.56 11.02
CA THR A 417 -2.26 -13.18 9.69
C THR A 417 -1.92 -12.22 8.55
N LEU A 418 -1.50 -10.98 8.86
CA LEU A 418 -1.31 -9.90 7.89
C LEU A 418 -0.33 -10.26 6.77
N LEU A 419 0.77 -10.93 7.11
CA LEU A 419 1.81 -11.37 6.18
C LEU A 419 1.73 -12.86 5.85
N CYS A 420 0.56 -13.49 6.05
CA CYS A 420 0.35 -14.93 5.82
C CYS A 420 1.30 -15.84 6.62
N GLY A 421 1.93 -15.33 7.68
CA GLY A 421 2.87 -16.03 8.56
C GLY A 421 3.21 -15.15 9.76
N ASP A 422 4.13 -15.61 10.61
CA ASP A 422 4.58 -14.82 11.76
C ASP A 422 5.11 -13.45 11.31
N LEU A 423 4.48 -12.39 11.80
CA LEU A 423 4.70 -11.01 11.35
C LEU A 423 6.19 -10.63 11.42
N ALA A 424 6.86 -10.91 12.53
CA ALA A 424 8.26 -10.58 12.73
C ALA A 424 9.17 -11.35 11.77
N THR A 425 8.94 -12.65 11.63
CA THR A 425 9.73 -13.55 10.80
C THR A 425 9.62 -13.19 9.32
N VAL A 426 8.40 -13.00 8.81
CA VAL A 426 8.19 -12.65 7.40
C VAL A 426 8.70 -11.23 7.11
N SER A 427 8.58 -10.29 8.06
CA SER A 427 9.19 -8.95 7.92
C SER A 427 10.71 -9.03 7.81
N ALA A 428 11.35 -9.88 8.62
CA ALA A 428 12.79 -10.09 8.55
C ALA A 428 13.24 -10.71 7.21
N VAL A 429 12.46 -11.64 6.66
CA VAL A 429 12.68 -12.19 5.31
C VAL A 429 12.57 -11.09 4.24
N LEU A 430 11.62 -10.16 4.39
CA LEU A 430 11.48 -9.00 3.51
C LEU A 430 12.61 -7.96 3.71
N GLY A 431 13.35 -8.00 4.80
CA GLY A 431 14.38 -6.99 5.11
C GLY A 431 13.84 -5.70 5.74
N ILE A 432 12.70 -5.77 6.41
CA ILE A 432 12.05 -4.65 7.10
C ILE A 432 11.69 -5.00 8.55
N SER A 433 11.47 -3.98 9.38
CA SER A 433 11.08 -4.15 10.78
C SER A 433 9.79 -3.38 11.10
N PRO A 434 8.74 -4.03 11.63
CA PRO A 434 7.51 -3.36 12.07
C PRO A 434 7.73 -2.71 13.44
N CYS A 435 8.13 -1.44 13.48
CA CYS A 435 8.59 -0.80 14.73
C CYS A 435 7.51 -0.81 15.83
N HIS A 436 6.27 -0.43 15.49
CA HIS A 436 5.14 -0.38 16.44
C HIS A 436 4.73 -1.75 16.98
N TYR A 437 5.01 -2.84 16.25
CA TYR A 437 4.77 -4.19 16.73
C TYR A 437 5.69 -4.55 17.89
N TRP A 438 6.97 -4.16 17.80
CA TRP A 438 7.96 -4.45 18.83
C TRP A 438 7.78 -3.63 20.10
N THR A 439 7.51 -2.33 19.96
CA THR A 439 7.34 -1.41 21.09
C THR A 439 5.93 -1.48 21.70
N ASN A 440 4.97 -2.02 20.95
CA ASN A 440 3.54 -1.96 21.26
C ASN A 440 3.12 -0.52 21.63
N THR A 441 3.62 0.44 20.84
CA THR A 441 3.28 1.87 20.89
C THR A 441 2.87 2.34 19.51
N THR A 442 2.03 3.37 19.51
CA THR A 442 1.69 4.11 18.30
C THR A 442 1.42 5.55 18.70
N THR A 443 1.74 6.48 17.83
CA THR A 443 1.42 7.90 17.95
C THR A 443 0.06 8.24 17.33
N ILE A 444 -0.62 7.23 16.76
CA ILE A 444 -1.90 7.37 16.09
C ILE A 444 -3.03 6.99 17.04
N SER A 445 -3.99 7.88 17.21
CA SER A 445 -5.15 7.64 18.07
C SER A 445 -5.95 6.41 17.62
N SER A 446 -6.18 5.49 18.57
CA SER A 446 -7.05 4.33 18.40
C SER A 446 -8.41 4.49 19.08
N LEU A 447 -8.72 5.68 19.62
CA LEU A 447 -9.92 5.95 20.41
C LEU A 447 -11.20 5.52 19.69
N MET A 448 -11.37 5.90 18.42
CA MET A 448 -12.56 5.52 17.63
C MET A 448 -12.72 4.00 17.53
N GLU A 449 -11.62 3.26 17.29
CA GLU A 449 -11.68 1.81 17.13
C GLU A 449 -11.97 1.11 18.47
N ILE A 450 -11.45 1.65 19.58
CA ILE A 450 -11.79 1.20 20.94
C ILE A 450 -13.27 1.41 21.23
N LEU A 451 -13.80 2.62 20.96
CA LEU A 451 -15.21 2.96 21.19
C LEU A 451 -16.15 2.10 20.34
N LYS A 452 -15.81 1.91 19.06
CA LYS A 452 -16.56 1.06 18.14
C LYS A 452 -16.71 -0.37 18.68
N ASN A 453 -15.61 -0.98 19.14
CA ASN A 453 -15.66 -2.31 19.74
C ASN A 453 -16.57 -2.38 20.98
N GLY A 454 -16.61 -1.31 21.79
CA GLY A 454 -17.50 -1.21 22.96
C GLY A 454 -18.97 -1.04 22.60
N ILE A 455 -19.28 -0.19 21.61
CA ILE A 455 -20.65 0.13 21.18
C ILE A 455 -21.28 -1.05 20.42
N THR A 456 -20.53 -1.66 19.50
CA THR A 456 -21.06 -2.75 18.66
C THR A 456 -21.47 -3.96 19.50
N LYS A 457 -20.71 -4.30 20.55
CA LYS A 457 -21.06 -5.37 21.52
C LYS A 457 -22.40 -5.13 22.24
N LYS A 458 -22.87 -3.89 22.34
CA LYS A 458 -24.09 -3.53 23.09
C LYS A 458 -25.32 -3.26 22.22
N ILE A 459 -25.14 -2.79 20.98
CA ILE A 459 -26.23 -2.19 20.19
C ILE A 459 -26.45 -2.86 18.83
N HIS A 460 -25.45 -3.47 18.19
CA HIS A 460 -25.56 -3.99 16.83
C HIS A 460 -25.08 -5.43 16.71
N GLN A 461 -25.96 -6.33 16.22
CA GLN A 461 -25.62 -7.72 15.85
C GLN A 461 -24.88 -7.81 14.50
N GLN A 462 -24.56 -6.68 13.86
CA GLN A 462 -23.87 -6.65 12.57
C GLN A 462 -22.34 -6.80 12.77
N PRO A 463 -21.65 -7.57 11.90
CA PRO A 463 -20.21 -7.74 12.00
C PRO A 463 -19.47 -6.42 11.78
N ILE A 464 -18.44 -6.16 12.59
CA ILE A 464 -17.50 -5.06 12.36
C ILE A 464 -16.70 -5.41 11.10
N THR A 465 -16.77 -4.54 10.08
CA THR A 465 -16.10 -4.72 8.78
C THR A 465 -14.99 -3.70 8.51
N GLN A 466 -14.86 -2.69 9.37
CA GLN A 466 -13.85 -1.64 9.22
C GLN A 466 -13.11 -1.40 10.53
N SER A 467 -11.79 -1.22 10.45
CA SER A 467 -10.92 -0.80 11.55
C SER A 467 -9.71 -0.12 10.93
N ARG A 468 -9.26 1.00 11.50
CA ARG A 468 -8.06 1.71 11.05
C ARG A 468 -6.81 1.22 11.79
N LEU A 469 -5.76 0.86 11.05
CA LEU A 469 -4.41 0.62 11.59
C LEU A 469 -3.37 1.11 10.59
N ILE A 470 -2.36 1.84 11.05
CA ILE A 470 -1.19 2.19 10.25
C ILE A 470 0.00 1.41 10.80
N VAL A 471 0.64 0.64 9.92
CA VAL A 471 1.88 -0.08 10.22
C VAL A 471 3.05 0.69 9.60
N VAL A 472 4.07 0.93 10.42
CA VAL A 472 5.30 1.61 10.03
C VAL A 472 6.39 0.57 9.90
N TRP A 473 6.91 0.44 8.68
CA TRP A 473 7.93 -0.53 8.32
C TRP A 473 9.25 0.21 8.12
N LYS A 474 10.21 -0.04 9.03
CA LYS A 474 11.55 0.55 8.94
C LYS A 474 12.46 -0.34 8.12
N SER A 475 13.30 0.31 7.31
CA SER A 475 14.34 -0.39 6.55
C SER A 475 15.32 -1.09 7.50
N SER A 476 15.63 -2.36 7.23
CA SER A 476 16.72 -3.05 7.94
C SER A 476 18.05 -2.64 7.31
N VAL A 477 18.85 -1.86 8.04
CA VAL A 477 20.17 -1.36 7.59
C VAL A 477 21.27 -2.41 7.82
N LEU A 478 20.90 -3.64 8.16
CA LEU A 478 21.81 -4.65 8.69
C LEU A 478 22.24 -5.67 7.63
N PRO A 479 23.42 -6.29 7.81
CA PRO A 479 23.83 -7.45 7.02
C PRO A 479 22.71 -8.49 6.90
N VAL A 480 22.63 -9.10 5.72
CA VAL A 480 21.59 -10.07 5.40
C VAL A 480 21.60 -11.24 6.38
N MET A 481 20.44 -11.52 6.97
CA MET A 481 20.18 -12.71 7.76
C MET A 481 20.08 -13.95 6.87
N LYS A 482 20.84 -14.99 7.20
CA LYS A 482 20.85 -16.29 6.51
C LYS A 482 19.92 -17.29 7.18
N PHE A 483 19.38 -18.19 6.40
CA PHE A 483 18.50 -19.29 6.84
C PHE A 483 19.00 -20.62 6.29
N ALA A 484 18.67 -21.70 6.99
CA ALA A 484 18.81 -23.06 6.46
C ALA A 484 17.76 -23.31 5.36
N SER A 485 18.14 -24.02 4.30
CA SER A 485 17.27 -24.26 3.12
C SER A 485 15.97 -24.95 3.47
N ASP A 486 16.01 -26.03 4.24
CA ASP A 486 14.81 -26.79 4.61
C ASP A 486 13.88 -25.98 5.52
N GLU A 487 14.43 -25.26 6.50
CA GLU A 487 13.66 -24.43 7.43
C GLU A 487 12.91 -23.32 6.69
N LEU A 488 13.61 -22.57 5.83
CA LEU A 488 12.99 -21.49 5.06
C LEU A 488 11.98 -22.04 4.03
N ALA A 489 12.25 -23.20 3.42
CA ALA A 489 11.32 -23.86 2.50
C ALA A 489 10.00 -24.23 3.19
N HIS A 490 10.06 -24.76 4.41
CA HIS A 490 8.86 -25.07 5.19
C HIS A 490 8.11 -23.80 5.62
N LEU A 491 8.82 -22.73 6.00
CA LEU A 491 8.20 -21.44 6.32
C LEU A 491 7.48 -20.85 5.11
N MET A 492 8.13 -20.79 3.94
CA MET A 492 7.53 -20.27 2.71
C MET A 492 6.36 -21.13 2.23
N TYR A 493 6.41 -22.45 2.45
CA TYR A 493 5.28 -23.34 2.23
C TYR A 493 4.09 -23.01 3.15
N ARG A 494 4.31 -22.71 4.44
CA ARG A 494 3.24 -22.25 5.34
C ARG A 494 2.64 -20.92 4.88
N VAL A 495 3.49 -19.99 4.44
CA VAL A 495 3.05 -18.71 3.84
C VAL A 495 2.18 -18.96 2.61
N TYR A 496 2.61 -19.86 1.72
CA TYR A 496 1.83 -20.31 0.57
C TYR A 496 0.45 -20.84 0.99
N LEU A 497 0.37 -21.78 1.93
CA LEU A 497 -0.93 -22.32 2.39
C LEU A 497 -1.88 -21.23 2.87
N GLN A 498 -1.37 -20.21 3.56
CA GLN A 498 -2.20 -19.13 4.07
C GLN A 498 -2.58 -18.08 3.01
N MET A 499 -1.71 -17.81 2.04
CA MET A 499 -2.03 -16.93 0.89
C MET A 499 -3.23 -17.44 0.10
N PHE A 500 -3.40 -18.76 0.03
CA PHE A 500 -4.39 -19.44 -0.81
C PHE A 500 -5.41 -20.23 0.00
N ARG A 501 -5.65 -19.83 1.25
CA ARG A 501 -6.55 -20.52 2.19
C ARG A 501 -7.98 -20.73 1.66
N ASP A 502 -8.41 -19.92 0.69
CA ASP A 502 -9.71 -20.01 0.02
C ASP A 502 -9.83 -21.22 -0.93
N GLU A 503 -8.72 -21.90 -1.22
CA GLU A 503 -8.66 -23.12 -2.05
C GLU A 503 -8.88 -24.42 -1.25
N SER A 504 -9.20 -24.31 0.04
CA SER A 504 -9.58 -25.44 0.89
C SER A 504 -11.10 -25.55 1.02
N TRP A 505 -11.67 -26.72 0.70
CA TRP A 505 -13.11 -26.98 0.85
C TRP A 505 -13.57 -26.81 2.30
N ALA A 506 -12.74 -27.22 3.28
CA ALA A 506 -13.05 -27.07 4.69
C ALA A 506 -13.23 -25.59 5.07
N ASN A 507 -12.37 -24.70 4.55
CA ASN A 507 -12.50 -23.27 4.77
C ASN A 507 -13.71 -22.70 4.01
N MET A 508 -13.92 -23.10 2.75
CA MET A 508 -15.05 -22.64 1.96
C MET A 508 -16.40 -22.96 2.63
N LEU A 509 -16.56 -24.18 3.16
CA LEU A 509 -17.80 -24.64 3.80
C LEU A 509 -18.00 -24.11 5.22
N SER A 510 -16.91 -23.72 5.92
CA SER A 510 -16.98 -23.17 7.28
C SER A 510 -17.05 -21.63 7.33
N THR A 511 -16.91 -20.96 6.19
CA THR A 511 -16.92 -19.48 6.13
C THR A 511 -18.30 -18.94 6.48
N SER A 512 -18.40 -18.19 7.58
CA SER A 512 -19.65 -17.52 7.98
C SER A 512 -20.02 -16.36 7.05
N ALA A 513 -21.30 -15.97 7.03
CA ALA A 513 -21.76 -14.78 6.31
C ALA A 513 -21.01 -13.49 6.73
N ALA A 514 -20.66 -13.35 8.01
CA ALA A 514 -19.85 -12.25 8.50
C ALA A 514 -18.44 -12.27 7.92
N GLN A 515 -17.83 -13.45 7.80
CA GLN A 515 -16.50 -13.60 7.23
C GLN A 515 -16.50 -13.37 5.71
N LEU A 516 -17.57 -13.77 5.01
CA LEU A 516 -17.77 -13.48 3.58
C LEU A 516 -17.74 -11.99 3.27
N VAL A 517 -18.43 -11.17 4.09
CA VAL A 517 -18.40 -9.71 3.94
C VAL A 517 -16.97 -9.17 4.17
N ARG A 518 -16.20 -9.80 5.06
CA ARG A 518 -14.82 -9.40 5.37
C ARG A 518 -13.82 -9.84 4.31
N THR A 519 -14.04 -10.93 3.56
CA THR A 519 -13.05 -11.49 2.62
C THR A 519 -13.36 -11.20 1.14
N GLN A 520 -14.00 -10.07 0.85
CA GLN A 520 -14.44 -9.68 -0.51
C GLN A 520 -13.35 -9.62 -1.59
N TYR A 521 -12.08 -9.49 -1.23
CA TYR A 521 -10.99 -9.43 -2.20
C TYR A 521 -9.94 -10.47 -1.84
N ALA A 522 -9.76 -11.47 -2.69
CA ALA A 522 -8.57 -12.31 -2.62
C ALA A 522 -7.43 -11.51 -3.26
N ALA A 523 -6.32 -11.39 -2.55
CA ALA A 523 -5.26 -10.49 -2.94
C ALA A 523 -4.14 -11.16 -3.75
N TYR A 524 -4.09 -12.50 -3.79
CA TYR A 524 -2.92 -13.24 -4.23
C TYR A 524 -3.18 -14.19 -5.40
N THR A 525 -2.22 -14.26 -6.32
CA THR A 525 -2.08 -15.26 -7.40
C THR A 525 -0.78 -16.03 -7.21
N ARG A 526 -0.51 -17.08 -7.99
CA ARG A 526 0.79 -17.76 -7.89
C ARG A 526 1.97 -16.84 -8.26
N ALA A 527 1.75 -15.82 -9.09
CA ALA A 527 2.75 -14.77 -9.34
C ALA A 527 3.14 -13.99 -8.06
N SER A 528 2.23 -13.83 -7.10
CA SER A 528 2.51 -13.16 -5.82
C SER A 528 3.60 -13.88 -5.01
N ILE A 529 3.49 -15.20 -4.86
CA ILE A 529 4.48 -15.99 -4.10
C ILE A 529 5.81 -16.04 -4.87
N VAL A 530 5.77 -16.11 -6.20
CA VAL A 530 6.98 -16.06 -7.04
C VAL A 530 7.74 -14.75 -6.88
N ALA A 531 7.05 -13.61 -6.79
CA ALA A 531 7.69 -12.32 -6.51
C ALA A 531 8.38 -12.32 -5.13
N LEU A 532 7.75 -12.89 -4.10
CA LEU A 532 8.38 -13.06 -2.78
C LEU A 532 9.64 -13.95 -2.85
N LEU A 533 9.56 -15.08 -3.56
CA LEU A 533 10.71 -15.97 -3.76
C LEU A 533 11.84 -15.30 -4.54
N LYS A 534 11.52 -14.41 -5.48
CA LYS A 534 12.50 -13.58 -6.20
C LYS A 534 13.23 -12.64 -5.24
N LEU A 535 12.53 -12.04 -4.29
CA LEU A 535 13.15 -11.24 -3.23
C LEU A 535 14.08 -12.10 -2.37
N VAL A 536 13.65 -13.30 -1.95
CA VAL A 536 14.50 -14.26 -1.20
C VAL A 536 15.79 -14.59 -1.95
N LYS A 537 15.71 -14.88 -3.26
CA LYS A 537 16.87 -15.13 -4.13
C LYS A 537 17.80 -13.93 -4.18
N SER A 538 17.23 -12.74 -4.36
CA SER A 538 17.98 -11.51 -4.64
C SER A 538 18.65 -10.95 -3.39
N ALA A 539 17.99 -11.06 -2.24
CA ALA A 539 18.58 -10.79 -0.93
C ALA A 539 19.59 -11.87 -0.51
N GLN A 540 19.62 -13.02 -1.20
CA GLN A 540 20.51 -14.15 -0.93
C GLN A 540 20.37 -14.72 0.48
N LEU A 541 19.13 -14.87 0.95
CA LEU A 541 18.87 -15.31 2.33
C LEU A 541 19.28 -16.77 2.58
N VAL A 542 19.45 -17.55 1.52
CA VAL A 542 19.54 -19.02 1.59
C VAL A 542 20.33 -19.57 0.40
N ASP A 543 20.82 -20.81 0.52
CA ASP A 543 21.19 -21.60 -0.66
C ASP A 543 19.91 -21.89 -1.46
N PHE A 544 19.72 -21.06 -2.50
CA PHE A 544 18.45 -20.94 -3.20
C PHE A 544 18.08 -22.21 -3.96
N ASP A 545 19.05 -22.92 -4.55
CA ASP A 545 18.76 -24.09 -5.38
C ASP A 545 18.24 -25.25 -4.55
N ASN A 546 18.81 -25.47 -3.36
CA ASN A 546 18.30 -26.47 -2.42
C ASN A 546 16.96 -26.05 -1.81
N PHE A 547 16.84 -24.75 -1.47
CA PHE A 547 15.60 -24.19 -0.92
C PHE A 547 14.42 -24.30 -1.88
N ILE A 548 14.58 -23.93 -3.14
CA ILE A 548 13.46 -23.88 -4.10
C ILE A 548 12.96 -25.29 -4.43
N LYS A 549 13.87 -26.28 -4.50
CA LYS A 549 13.51 -27.70 -4.66
C LYS A 549 12.68 -28.19 -3.48
N ALA A 550 13.15 -27.96 -2.26
CA ALA A 550 12.41 -28.35 -1.05
C ALA A 550 11.04 -27.66 -0.94
N PHE A 551 10.95 -26.38 -1.34
CA PHE A 551 9.67 -25.66 -1.40
C PHE A 551 8.70 -26.29 -2.42
N CYS A 552 9.16 -26.54 -3.65
CA CYS A 552 8.36 -27.18 -4.69
C CYS A 552 7.91 -28.59 -4.28
N ASP A 553 8.77 -29.37 -3.62
CA ASP A 553 8.44 -30.69 -3.09
C ASP A 553 7.33 -30.63 -2.02
N ASN A 554 7.42 -29.65 -1.11
CA ASN A 554 6.40 -29.42 -0.10
C ASN A 554 5.05 -29.04 -0.72
N VAL A 555 5.05 -28.17 -1.73
CA VAL A 555 3.83 -27.77 -2.45
C VAL A 555 3.23 -28.95 -3.23
N SER A 556 4.06 -29.75 -3.90
CA SER A 556 3.60 -30.89 -4.72
C SER A 556 3.05 -32.05 -3.88
N ARG A 557 3.36 -32.10 -2.58
CA ARG A 557 2.84 -33.09 -1.62
C ARG A 557 1.73 -32.51 -0.73
N ASP A 558 1.27 -31.30 -1.03
CA ASP A 558 0.21 -30.66 -0.26
C ASP A 558 -1.09 -31.46 -0.32
N THR A 559 -1.81 -31.47 0.79
CA THR A 559 -3.14 -32.07 0.92
C THR A 559 -4.12 -31.13 1.64
N VAL A 560 -3.65 -29.95 2.07
CA VAL A 560 -4.41 -28.94 2.81
C VAL A 560 -5.25 -28.09 1.86
N LEU A 561 -4.67 -27.63 0.74
CA LEU A 561 -5.40 -26.91 -0.30
C LEU A 561 -5.93 -27.93 -1.31
N ASN A 562 -7.15 -28.43 -1.08
CA ASN A 562 -7.74 -29.46 -1.94
C ASN A 562 -7.93 -29.03 -3.40
N MET A 563 -7.98 -27.73 -3.68
CA MET A 563 -7.99 -27.19 -5.06
C MET A 563 -6.59 -26.83 -5.57
N GLY A 564 -5.54 -26.95 -4.75
CA GLY A 564 -4.18 -26.49 -5.03
C GLY A 564 -3.56 -27.14 -6.26
N ASP A 565 -3.80 -28.44 -6.47
CA ASP A 565 -3.33 -29.21 -7.63
C ASP A 565 -3.78 -28.61 -8.96
N HIS A 566 -4.98 -28.02 -9.01
CA HIS A 566 -5.49 -27.39 -10.22
C HIS A 566 -4.71 -26.11 -10.60
N TYR A 567 -4.05 -25.46 -9.64
CA TYR A 567 -3.29 -24.22 -9.85
C TYR A 567 -1.78 -24.45 -9.87
N ILE A 568 -1.31 -25.69 -9.74
CA ILE A 568 0.13 -25.98 -9.62
C ILE A 568 0.89 -25.62 -10.91
N GLN A 569 0.22 -25.76 -12.07
CA GLN A 569 0.82 -25.41 -13.36
C GLN A 569 1.00 -23.91 -13.53
N GLU A 570 0.13 -23.08 -12.95
CA GLU A 570 0.32 -21.63 -12.90
C GLU A 570 1.58 -21.29 -12.07
N LEU A 571 1.77 -21.94 -10.91
CA LEU A 571 2.96 -21.74 -10.08
C LEU A 571 4.25 -22.05 -10.84
N PHE A 572 4.33 -23.23 -11.46
CA PHE A 572 5.53 -23.61 -12.22
C PHE A 572 5.75 -22.71 -13.44
N THR A 573 4.69 -22.23 -14.08
CA THR A 573 4.78 -21.27 -15.21
C THR A 573 5.49 -20.00 -14.74
N HIS A 574 5.06 -19.41 -13.62
CA HIS A 574 5.67 -18.20 -13.11
C HIS A 574 7.10 -18.42 -12.58
N LEU A 575 7.38 -19.55 -11.94
CA LEU A 575 8.74 -19.92 -11.51
C LEU A 575 9.71 -20.00 -12.69
N HIS A 576 9.27 -20.59 -13.80
CA HIS A 576 10.05 -20.72 -15.03
C HIS A 576 10.29 -19.36 -15.68
N ILE A 577 9.22 -18.60 -15.94
CA ILE A 577 9.30 -17.26 -16.57
C ILE A 577 10.18 -16.30 -15.76
N SER A 578 10.19 -16.43 -14.44
CA SER A 578 10.99 -15.58 -13.54
C SER A 578 12.46 -16.02 -13.36
N GLY A 579 12.86 -17.14 -13.99
CA GLY A 579 14.19 -17.74 -13.87
C GLY A 579 14.52 -18.21 -12.44
N LEU A 580 13.50 -18.65 -11.69
CA LEU A 580 13.66 -19.16 -10.32
C LEU A 580 13.80 -20.68 -10.30
N PHE A 581 12.97 -21.38 -11.06
CA PHE A 581 12.96 -22.84 -11.13
C PHE A 581 12.24 -23.32 -12.39
N SER A 582 12.77 -24.34 -13.05
CA SER A 582 12.14 -25.02 -14.19
C SER A 582 11.92 -26.49 -13.81
N ALA A 583 10.69 -26.96 -13.92
CA ALA A 583 10.41 -28.40 -13.80
C ALA A 583 10.86 -29.13 -15.07
N SER A 584 11.02 -30.46 -15.00
CA SER A 584 11.43 -31.28 -16.15
C SER A 584 10.49 -31.15 -17.35
N THR A 585 9.22 -30.83 -17.14
CA THR A 585 8.21 -30.55 -18.18
C THR A 585 8.41 -29.24 -18.94
N TYR A 586 9.43 -28.44 -18.58
CA TYR A 586 9.84 -27.23 -19.29
C TYR A 586 11.17 -27.42 -20.02
N GLU A 587 11.85 -28.56 -19.81
CA GLU A 587 13.14 -28.85 -20.42
C GLU A 587 12.95 -29.66 -21.71
N PRO A 588 13.45 -29.17 -22.87
CA PRO A 588 13.23 -29.84 -24.16
C PRO A 588 13.73 -31.30 -24.17
N GLY A 589 12.84 -32.24 -24.50
CA GLY A 589 13.17 -33.65 -24.72
C GLY A 589 13.20 -34.53 -23.46
N LEU A 590 12.86 -34.01 -22.29
CA LEU A 590 12.79 -34.80 -21.04
C LEU A 590 11.38 -35.26 -20.66
N ASP A 591 10.35 -34.70 -21.29
CA ASP A 591 8.93 -34.97 -20.99
C ASP A 591 8.21 -35.82 -22.06
N GLY A 592 8.86 -36.08 -23.20
CA GLY A 592 8.32 -36.86 -24.33
C GLY A 592 7.21 -36.15 -25.13
N PHE A 593 6.69 -35.00 -24.68
CA PHE A 593 5.61 -34.31 -25.39
C PHE A 593 6.07 -33.70 -26.71
N MET A 594 7.33 -33.30 -26.79
CA MET A 594 7.94 -32.78 -28.01
C MET A 594 8.00 -33.83 -29.14
N ASP A 595 7.97 -35.13 -28.81
CA ASP A 595 7.95 -36.20 -29.80
C ASP A 595 6.66 -36.18 -30.65
N PHE A 596 5.57 -35.64 -30.09
CA PHE A 596 4.27 -35.54 -30.73
C PHE A 596 4.00 -34.18 -31.41
N LEU A 597 4.98 -33.27 -31.43
CA LEU A 597 4.83 -31.93 -32.03
C LEU A 597 4.42 -32.00 -33.51
N ASN A 598 4.93 -33.00 -34.24
CA ASN A 598 4.63 -33.17 -35.67
C ASN A 598 3.15 -33.47 -35.94
N ASP A 599 2.45 -34.07 -34.97
CA ASP A 599 1.03 -34.41 -35.07
C ASP A 599 0.11 -33.27 -34.61
N SER A 600 0.68 -32.20 -34.02
CA SER A 600 -0.05 -31.04 -33.53
C SER A 600 -0.19 -29.94 -34.60
N PRO A 601 -1.22 -29.06 -34.50
CA PRO A 601 -1.26 -27.78 -35.19
C PRO A 601 0.01 -26.92 -35.01
N LEU A 602 0.78 -27.11 -33.95
CA LEU A 602 2.01 -26.36 -33.65
C LEU A 602 3.27 -26.87 -34.40
N ARG A 603 3.16 -27.89 -35.26
CA ARG A 603 4.29 -28.47 -36.02
C ARG A 603 5.15 -27.49 -36.84
N ASN A 604 4.59 -26.33 -37.18
CA ASN A 604 5.28 -25.32 -38.01
C ASN A 604 6.16 -24.34 -37.18
N TRP A 605 6.20 -24.49 -35.85
CA TRP A 605 7.07 -23.69 -35.00
C TRP A 605 8.53 -24.14 -35.15
N LYS A 606 9.40 -23.23 -35.59
CA LYS A 606 10.85 -23.50 -35.69
C LYS A 606 11.49 -23.73 -34.32
N ASN A 607 11.13 -22.87 -33.36
CA ASN A 607 11.57 -22.92 -31.97
C ASN A 607 10.34 -22.72 -31.10
N LEU A 608 9.77 -23.80 -30.59
CA LEU A 608 8.61 -23.74 -29.69
C LEU A 608 9.10 -23.38 -28.27
N PRO A 609 8.65 -22.28 -27.67
CA PRO A 609 9.02 -21.92 -26.30
C PRO A 609 8.39 -22.90 -25.30
N ALA A 610 8.92 -22.95 -24.08
CA ALA A 610 8.37 -23.79 -23.00
C ALA A 610 7.05 -23.25 -22.41
N THR A 611 6.73 -21.97 -22.68
CA THR A 611 5.45 -21.34 -22.32
C THR A 611 4.86 -20.62 -23.52
N LEU A 612 3.53 -20.57 -23.58
CA LEU A 612 2.76 -19.84 -24.60
C LEU A 612 1.79 -18.90 -23.89
N CYS A 613 1.46 -17.78 -24.54
CA CYS A 613 0.30 -16.98 -24.20
C CYS A 613 -0.93 -17.50 -24.93
N LEU A 614 -1.94 -17.90 -24.16
CA LEU A 614 -3.29 -18.18 -24.63
C LEU A 614 -4.11 -16.89 -24.54
N THR A 615 -4.74 -16.51 -25.64
CA THR A 615 -5.70 -15.40 -25.71
C THR A 615 -7.06 -15.89 -26.19
N LEU A 616 -8.11 -15.60 -25.43
CA LEU A 616 -9.50 -15.95 -25.71
C LEU A 616 -10.32 -14.69 -25.98
N VAL A 617 -11.10 -14.70 -27.06
CA VAL A 617 -12.06 -13.65 -27.39
C VAL A 617 -13.42 -14.03 -26.82
N VAL A 618 -13.86 -13.32 -25.78
CA VAL A 618 -15.16 -13.53 -25.12
C VAL A 618 -16.20 -12.58 -25.72
N PRO A 619 -17.23 -13.09 -26.44
CA PRO A 619 -18.26 -12.25 -27.02
C PRO A 619 -19.03 -11.46 -25.97
N ARG A 620 -19.41 -10.22 -26.32
CA ARG A 620 -20.14 -9.32 -25.42
C ARG A 620 -21.43 -9.92 -24.84
N SER A 621 -22.11 -10.78 -25.61
CA SER A 621 -23.33 -11.48 -25.20
C SER A 621 -23.13 -12.49 -24.07
N LYS A 622 -21.90 -12.96 -23.85
CA LYS A 622 -21.55 -13.89 -22.75
C LYS A 622 -21.42 -13.20 -21.40
N LEU A 623 -21.29 -11.87 -21.39
CA LEU A 623 -21.20 -11.06 -20.17
C LEU A 623 -22.58 -10.53 -19.71
N TRP A 624 -23.67 -11.14 -20.19
CA TRP A 624 -25.05 -10.68 -19.95
C TRP A 624 -25.39 -10.53 -18.46
N LEU A 625 -24.81 -11.36 -17.59
CA LEU A 625 -25.09 -11.36 -16.16
C LEU A 625 -24.74 -10.00 -15.53
N PHE A 626 -23.58 -9.46 -15.89
CA PHE A 626 -23.05 -8.19 -15.42
C PHE A 626 -23.69 -6.97 -16.10
N GLN A 627 -24.45 -7.20 -17.17
CA GLN A 627 -25.26 -6.17 -17.83
C GLN A 627 -26.67 -6.09 -17.24
N LYS A 628 -27.23 -7.21 -16.76
CA LYS A 628 -28.60 -7.28 -16.24
C LYS A 628 -28.71 -7.00 -14.75
N LYS A 629 -27.81 -7.57 -13.94
CA LYS A 629 -27.86 -7.42 -12.48
C LYS A 629 -27.28 -6.07 -12.06
N SER A 630 -27.74 -5.55 -10.93
CA SER A 630 -27.16 -4.32 -10.41
C SER A 630 -25.71 -4.60 -9.96
N PRO A 631 -24.77 -3.66 -10.13
CA PRO A 631 -23.39 -3.87 -9.71
C PRO A 631 -23.23 -4.13 -8.20
N THR A 632 -24.18 -3.67 -7.39
CA THR A 632 -24.24 -4.00 -5.96
C THR A 632 -24.60 -5.47 -5.70
N ASP A 633 -25.33 -6.13 -6.62
CA ASP A 633 -25.67 -7.54 -6.53
C ASP A 633 -24.57 -8.44 -7.10
N THR A 634 -23.80 -7.93 -8.07
CA THR A 634 -22.71 -8.71 -8.69
C THR A 634 -21.38 -8.60 -7.94
N GLY A 635 -21.13 -7.48 -7.26
CA GLY A 635 -19.81 -7.19 -6.69
C GLY A 635 -18.70 -7.21 -7.76
N SER A 636 -17.48 -7.53 -7.34
CA SER A 636 -16.29 -7.67 -8.20
C SER A 636 -15.77 -9.11 -8.16
N PRO A 637 -16.40 -10.09 -8.84
CA PRO A 637 -15.99 -11.48 -8.73
C PRO A 637 -14.66 -11.74 -9.43
N LEU A 638 -13.88 -12.64 -8.83
CA LEU A 638 -12.60 -13.12 -9.35
C LEU A 638 -12.81 -14.00 -10.57
N CYS A 639 -11.88 -13.92 -11.52
CA CYS A 639 -11.94 -14.69 -12.77
C CYS A 639 -10.74 -15.62 -12.92
N HIS A 640 -10.91 -16.63 -13.78
CA HIS A 640 -9.82 -17.49 -14.23
C HIS A 640 -10.05 -17.99 -15.66
N ILE A 641 -8.99 -18.50 -16.27
CA ILE A 641 -9.09 -19.44 -17.41
C ILE A 641 -8.92 -20.86 -16.88
N ALA A 642 -9.76 -21.77 -17.34
CA ALA A 642 -9.68 -23.20 -17.08
C ALA A 642 -9.34 -23.95 -18.38
N LEU A 643 -8.30 -24.78 -18.34
CA LEU A 643 -8.00 -25.78 -19.36
C LEU A 643 -8.51 -27.14 -18.90
N GLN A 644 -9.43 -27.73 -19.65
CA GLN A 644 -9.99 -29.06 -19.38
C GLN A 644 -9.59 -30.03 -20.49
N HIS A 645 -8.92 -31.10 -20.11
CA HIS A 645 -8.37 -32.11 -21.03
C HIS A 645 -9.36 -33.25 -21.26
N SER A 646 -9.16 -34.02 -22.34
CA SER A 646 -10.04 -35.14 -22.71
C SER A 646 -10.17 -36.23 -21.64
N ASP A 647 -9.16 -36.38 -20.77
CA ASP A 647 -9.12 -37.34 -19.66
C ASP A 647 -9.75 -36.82 -18.36
N GLY A 648 -10.32 -35.60 -18.38
CA GLY A 648 -10.98 -34.97 -17.25
C GLY A 648 -10.07 -34.16 -16.33
N ARG A 649 -8.75 -34.09 -16.59
CA ARG A 649 -7.86 -33.20 -15.84
C ARG A 649 -8.19 -31.74 -16.10
N GLN A 650 -8.07 -30.92 -15.07
CA GLN A 650 -8.34 -29.48 -15.13
C GLN A 650 -7.19 -28.67 -14.54
N ASN A 651 -6.76 -27.64 -15.26
CA ASN A 651 -5.77 -26.65 -14.80
C ASN A 651 -6.39 -25.25 -14.82
N LEU A 652 -6.15 -24.46 -13.78
CA LEU A 652 -6.77 -23.16 -13.55
C LEU A 652 -5.71 -22.06 -13.48
N PHE A 653 -5.98 -20.94 -14.15
CA PHE A 653 -5.08 -19.80 -14.26
C PHE A 653 -5.81 -18.48 -13.92
N PRO A 654 -5.84 -18.06 -12.64
CA PRO A 654 -6.41 -16.79 -12.19
C PRO A 654 -5.53 -15.56 -12.50
N ASP A 655 -4.24 -15.71 -12.79
CA ASP A 655 -3.39 -14.61 -13.22
C ASP A 655 -3.57 -14.29 -14.71
N LEU A 656 -4.54 -13.44 -15.02
CA LEU A 656 -4.90 -13.06 -16.39
C LEU A 656 -4.92 -11.55 -16.62
N GLN A 657 -4.69 -11.15 -17.87
CA GLN A 657 -4.99 -9.80 -18.36
C GLN A 657 -6.41 -9.81 -18.94
N LEU A 658 -7.18 -8.76 -18.66
CA LEU A 658 -8.50 -8.57 -19.25
C LEU A 658 -8.61 -7.17 -19.86
N GLY A 659 -9.45 -7.03 -20.87
CA GLY A 659 -9.74 -5.73 -21.46
C GLY A 659 -10.68 -5.81 -22.64
N PHE A 660 -11.40 -4.72 -22.91
CA PHE A 660 -12.26 -4.63 -24.09
C PHE A 660 -11.47 -4.09 -25.28
N GLY A 661 -11.63 -4.73 -26.43
CA GLY A 661 -10.93 -4.29 -27.63
C GLY A 661 -11.12 -5.20 -28.83
N ARG A 662 -10.59 -4.74 -29.97
CA ARG A 662 -10.56 -5.53 -31.20
C ARG A 662 -9.21 -6.20 -31.36
N LEU A 663 -9.27 -7.48 -31.68
CA LEU A 663 -8.08 -8.29 -31.90
C LEU A 663 -7.58 -8.10 -33.33
N ARG A 664 -6.29 -7.85 -33.48
CA ARG A 664 -5.55 -7.87 -34.75
C ARG A 664 -4.46 -8.94 -34.66
N THR A 665 -4.20 -9.61 -35.77
CA THR A 665 -3.14 -10.63 -35.86
C THR A 665 -2.11 -10.22 -36.91
N ALA A 666 -0.87 -10.64 -36.69
CA ALA A 666 0.21 -10.54 -37.66
C ALA A 666 1.06 -11.82 -37.65
N GLY A 667 1.70 -12.15 -38.77
CA GLY A 667 2.42 -13.41 -38.95
C GLY A 667 1.49 -14.58 -39.36
N VAL A 668 2.04 -15.78 -39.46
CA VAL A 668 1.31 -16.99 -39.87
C VAL A 668 0.74 -17.71 -38.64
N LYS A 669 -0.54 -18.09 -38.64
CA LYS A 669 -1.11 -18.81 -37.47
C LYS A 669 -0.33 -20.11 -37.22
N HIS A 670 -0.09 -20.42 -35.95
CA HIS A 670 0.69 -21.59 -35.51
C HIS A 670 2.17 -21.57 -35.95
N THR A 671 2.79 -20.39 -35.98
CA THR A 671 4.24 -20.23 -36.09
C THR A 671 4.74 -19.24 -35.03
N GLY A 672 6.06 -19.23 -34.77
CA GLY A 672 6.65 -18.38 -33.73
C GLY A 672 6.67 -16.87 -34.00
N ASP A 673 6.41 -16.45 -35.25
CA ASP A 673 6.21 -15.05 -35.64
C ASP A 673 4.74 -14.60 -35.54
N PHE A 674 3.82 -15.50 -35.16
CA PHE A 674 2.43 -15.14 -34.93
C PHE A 674 2.30 -14.26 -33.70
N THR A 675 1.68 -13.10 -33.87
CA THR A 675 1.45 -12.12 -32.80
C THR A 675 0.00 -11.67 -32.79
N VAL A 676 -0.45 -11.32 -31.59
CA VAL A 676 -1.77 -10.78 -31.34
C VAL A 676 -1.60 -9.38 -30.78
N CYS A 677 -2.35 -8.44 -31.34
CA CYS A 677 -2.47 -7.08 -30.81
C CYS A 677 -3.93 -6.78 -30.48
N VAL A 678 -4.14 -6.02 -29.40
CA VAL A 678 -5.47 -5.56 -28.99
C VAL A 678 -5.53 -4.06 -29.13
N ASP A 679 -6.44 -3.59 -29.98
CA ASP A 679 -6.85 -2.18 -30.02
C ASP A 679 -7.90 -1.96 -28.92
N SER A 680 -7.45 -1.47 -27.77
CA SER A 680 -8.34 -1.12 -26.67
C SER A 680 -9.27 0.04 -27.05
N ASN A 681 -10.51 -0.01 -26.57
CA ASN A 681 -11.52 1.01 -26.84
C ASN A 681 -11.93 1.72 -25.54
N GLU A 682 -11.97 3.07 -25.58
CA GLU A 682 -12.34 3.94 -24.45
C GLU A 682 -13.75 3.71 -23.91
N LYS A 683 -14.65 3.09 -24.69
CA LYS A 683 -16.05 2.87 -24.28
C LYS A 683 -16.24 1.70 -23.31
N GLU A 684 -15.26 0.79 -23.18
CA GLU A 684 -15.28 -0.34 -22.24
C GLU A 684 -16.64 -1.07 -22.15
N TRP A 685 -17.28 -1.06 -20.96
CA TRP A 685 -18.59 -1.68 -20.73
C TRP A 685 -19.77 -1.01 -21.44
N GLN A 686 -19.61 0.20 -21.98
CA GLN A 686 -20.60 0.83 -22.86
C GLN A 686 -20.35 0.52 -24.34
N GLY A 687 -19.22 -0.13 -24.65
CA GLY A 687 -18.86 -0.55 -25.99
C GLY A 687 -19.59 -1.80 -26.48
N LYS A 688 -19.32 -2.14 -27.74
CA LYS A 688 -19.80 -3.38 -28.39
C LYS A 688 -18.69 -4.40 -28.62
N ASP A 689 -17.43 -4.01 -28.42
CA ASP A 689 -16.28 -4.87 -28.65
C ASP A 689 -16.26 -6.03 -27.65
N PRO A 690 -15.70 -7.19 -28.03
CA PRO A 690 -15.56 -8.33 -27.14
C PRO A 690 -14.57 -8.04 -26.01
N MET A 691 -14.63 -8.86 -24.97
CA MET A 691 -13.60 -8.89 -23.94
C MET A 691 -12.50 -9.84 -24.38
N ILE A 692 -11.26 -9.40 -24.29
CA ILE A 692 -10.07 -10.20 -24.59
C ILE A 692 -9.46 -10.64 -23.26
N VAL A 693 -9.23 -11.94 -23.11
CA VAL A 693 -8.67 -12.54 -21.90
C VAL A 693 -7.38 -13.25 -22.29
N SER A 694 -6.26 -12.92 -21.63
CA SER A 694 -4.95 -13.49 -21.94
C SER A 694 -4.26 -14.05 -20.70
N VAL A 695 -3.64 -15.21 -20.85
CA VAL A 695 -2.93 -15.91 -19.77
C VAL A 695 -1.70 -16.65 -20.28
N MET A 696 -0.69 -16.82 -19.44
CA MET A 696 0.47 -17.65 -19.75
C MET A 696 0.20 -19.10 -19.33
N ILE A 697 0.49 -20.04 -20.22
CA ILE A 697 0.34 -21.47 -19.98
C ILE A 697 1.63 -22.22 -20.34
N PRO A 698 1.90 -23.38 -19.71
CA PRO A 698 2.93 -24.31 -20.18
C PRO A 698 2.60 -24.83 -21.57
N THR A 699 3.59 -24.90 -22.46
CA THR A 699 3.41 -25.39 -23.83
C THR A 699 2.93 -26.83 -23.88
N TRP A 700 3.41 -27.70 -22.97
CA TRP A 700 3.02 -29.10 -22.94
C TRP A 700 1.51 -29.28 -22.66
N LEU A 701 0.85 -28.33 -21.97
CA LEU A 701 -0.62 -28.37 -21.80
C LEU A 701 -1.36 -28.10 -23.10
N ALA A 702 -0.80 -27.31 -24.02
CA ALA A 702 -1.37 -27.09 -25.34
C ALA A 702 -1.16 -28.31 -26.28
N LEU A 703 -0.16 -29.14 -25.98
CA LEU A 703 0.14 -30.38 -26.70
C LEU A 703 -0.49 -31.62 -26.05
N TYR A 704 -1.25 -31.46 -24.97
CA TYR A 704 -1.79 -32.60 -24.22
C TYR A 704 -2.82 -33.38 -25.04
N ASP A 705 -3.82 -32.68 -25.58
CA ASP A 705 -4.71 -33.23 -26.60
C ASP A 705 -4.21 -32.77 -27.99
N LEU A 706 -3.57 -33.67 -28.75
CA LEU A 706 -2.85 -33.35 -29.99
C LEU A 706 -3.71 -32.69 -31.09
N ASP A 707 -4.99 -33.00 -31.10
CA ASP A 707 -5.99 -32.40 -32.00
C ASP A 707 -6.47 -31.02 -31.53
N HIS A 708 -5.90 -30.49 -30.45
CA HIS A 708 -6.30 -29.25 -29.78
C HIS A 708 -7.78 -29.27 -29.32
N SER A 709 -8.30 -30.46 -28.97
CA SER A 709 -9.63 -30.62 -28.38
C SER A 709 -9.72 -30.14 -26.93
N THR A 710 -8.59 -29.87 -26.27
CA THR A 710 -8.54 -29.27 -24.93
C THR A 710 -9.46 -28.05 -24.86
N GLU A 711 -10.38 -28.11 -23.92
CA GLU A 711 -11.38 -27.07 -23.70
C GLU A 711 -10.77 -25.89 -22.96
N VAL A 712 -11.09 -24.70 -23.47
CA VAL A 712 -10.72 -23.41 -22.86
C VAL A 712 -11.99 -22.76 -22.34
N ALA A 713 -12.10 -22.60 -21.02
CA ALA A 713 -13.25 -21.95 -20.40
C ALA A 713 -12.82 -20.71 -19.63
N PHE A 714 -13.55 -19.60 -19.83
CA PHE A 714 -13.46 -18.41 -19.00
C PHE A 714 -14.61 -18.40 -18.00
N GLY A 715 -14.30 -18.25 -16.72
CA GLY A 715 -15.27 -18.36 -15.64
C GLY A 715 -14.87 -17.61 -14.38
N LEU A 716 -15.73 -17.68 -13.37
CA LEU A 716 -15.48 -17.10 -12.06
C LEU A 716 -14.72 -18.09 -11.17
N LYS A 717 -13.68 -17.63 -10.47
CA LYS A 717 -12.97 -18.44 -9.47
C LYS A 717 -13.97 -18.92 -8.43
N SER A 718 -13.97 -20.22 -8.12
CA SER A 718 -14.79 -20.76 -7.04
C SER A 718 -14.33 -20.18 -5.70
N THR A 719 -15.21 -19.40 -5.08
CA THR A 719 -15.03 -18.81 -3.76
C THR A 719 -16.39 -18.85 -3.07
N PRO A 720 -16.45 -18.78 -1.73
CA PRO A 720 -17.76 -18.74 -1.07
C PRO A 720 -18.59 -17.49 -1.46
N MET A 721 -17.97 -16.46 -2.07
CA MET A 721 -18.67 -15.32 -2.66
C MET A 721 -19.34 -15.63 -3.99
N THR A 722 -18.61 -16.31 -4.89
CA THR A 722 -19.08 -16.61 -6.24
C THR A 722 -20.06 -17.78 -6.27
N ALA A 723 -20.24 -18.49 -5.15
CA ALA A 723 -21.29 -19.49 -4.97
C ALA A 723 -22.71 -18.95 -5.28
N ALA A 724 -22.94 -17.64 -5.05
CA ALA A 724 -24.21 -16.99 -5.40
C ALA A 724 -24.52 -16.99 -6.92
N PHE A 725 -23.53 -17.21 -7.78
CA PHE A 725 -23.70 -17.27 -9.24
C PHE A 725 -23.92 -18.68 -9.77
N MET A 726 -23.86 -19.72 -8.94
CA MET A 726 -24.05 -21.10 -9.40
C MET A 726 -25.44 -21.33 -10.01
N ALA A 727 -26.46 -20.60 -9.55
CA ALA A 727 -27.81 -20.67 -10.13
C ALA A 727 -27.87 -20.13 -11.56
N ASP A 728 -27.02 -19.15 -11.91
CA ASP A 728 -26.99 -18.52 -13.23
C ASP A 728 -25.98 -19.17 -14.19
N LEU A 729 -24.84 -19.63 -13.67
CA LEU A 729 -23.68 -20.09 -14.46
C LEU A 729 -23.40 -21.60 -14.31
N GLY A 730 -24.16 -22.32 -13.48
CA GLY A 730 -23.93 -23.71 -13.13
C GLY A 730 -22.78 -23.91 -12.14
N MET A 731 -22.53 -25.18 -11.78
CA MET A 731 -21.53 -25.56 -10.77
C MET A 731 -20.10 -25.16 -11.12
N MET A 732 -19.80 -25.05 -12.42
CA MET A 732 -18.47 -24.69 -12.93
C MET A 732 -18.28 -23.17 -13.10
N LEU A 733 -19.31 -22.36 -12.86
CA LEU A 733 -19.25 -20.89 -12.91
C LEU A 733 -18.68 -20.31 -14.23
N GLN A 734 -18.95 -20.99 -15.35
CA GLN A 734 -18.40 -20.64 -16.66
C GLN A 734 -19.23 -19.56 -17.35
N LEU A 735 -18.55 -18.57 -17.94
CA LEU A 735 -19.15 -17.49 -18.73
C LEU A 735 -19.06 -17.79 -20.24
N HIS A 736 -17.91 -18.29 -20.69
CA HIS A 736 -17.65 -18.63 -22.09
C HIS A 736 -16.76 -19.85 -22.20
N LYS A 737 -16.91 -20.59 -23.29
CA LYS A 737 -16.23 -21.86 -23.54
C LYS A 737 -15.89 -22.00 -25.03
N SER A 738 -14.69 -22.50 -25.30
CA SER A 738 -14.18 -22.86 -26.62
C SER A 738 -13.19 -24.03 -26.49
N THR A 739 -12.39 -24.30 -27.52
CA THR A 739 -11.27 -25.25 -27.51
C THR A 739 -10.01 -24.58 -28.05
N LEU A 740 -8.84 -25.20 -27.87
CA LEU A 740 -7.59 -24.71 -28.46
C LEU A 740 -7.61 -24.67 -29.99
N ALA A 741 -8.49 -25.45 -30.64
CA ALA A 741 -8.76 -25.41 -32.07
C ALA A 741 -9.77 -24.31 -32.48
N GLY A 742 -10.42 -23.65 -31.52
CA GLY A 742 -11.46 -22.64 -31.75
C GLY A 742 -10.95 -21.41 -32.50
N GLU A 743 -11.84 -20.76 -33.26
CA GLU A 743 -11.53 -19.53 -34.00
C GLU A 743 -11.35 -18.29 -33.10
N ASP A 744 -11.87 -18.36 -31.88
CA ASP A 744 -11.78 -17.35 -30.84
C ASP A 744 -10.60 -17.56 -29.87
N VAL A 745 -9.75 -18.57 -30.12
CA VAL A 745 -8.56 -18.88 -29.33
C VAL A 745 -7.28 -18.69 -30.15
N TYR A 746 -6.30 -18.03 -29.54
CA TYR A 746 -5.03 -17.69 -30.15
C TYR A 746 -3.88 -18.10 -29.23
N LEU A 747 -2.87 -18.77 -29.80
CA LEU A 747 -1.64 -19.15 -29.12
C LEU A 747 -0.48 -18.35 -29.70
N THR A 748 0.28 -17.68 -28.85
CA THR A 748 1.39 -16.78 -29.22
C THR A 748 2.54 -16.94 -28.23
N THR A 749 3.75 -16.50 -28.60
CA THR A 749 4.90 -16.52 -27.66
C THR A 749 4.71 -15.52 -26.53
N ASN A 750 4.30 -14.29 -26.88
CA ASN A 750 4.21 -13.17 -25.94
C ASN A 750 2.75 -12.77 -25.71
N PRO A 751 2.43 -12.20 -24.54
CA PRO A 751 1.14 -11.56 -24.32
C PRO A 751 0.80 -10.49 -25.38
N PRO A 752 -0.49 -10.18 -25.62
CA PRO A 752 -0.85 -9.20 -26.62
C PRO A 752 -0.21 -7.83 -26.40
N ASN A 753 0.20 -7.14 -27.46
CA ASN A 753 0.90 -5.85 -27.38
C ASN A 753 2.23 -5.88 -26.60
N MET A 754 2.80 -7.06 -26.29
CA MET A 754 4.07 -7.21 -25.58
C MET A 754 5.12 -7.93 -26.43
N ALA A 755 6.39 -7.62 -26.16
CA ALA A 755 7.53 -8.28 -26.79
C ALA A 755 8.24 -9.30 -25.86
N GLY A 756 7.77 -9.44 -24.62
CA GLY A 756 8.33 -10.34 -23.62
C GLY A 756 7.42 -10.51 -22.41
N HIS A 757 7.95 -11.06 -21.33
CA HIS A 757 7.21 -11.29 -20.09
C HIS A 757 7.47 -10.19 -19.06
N PRO A 758 6.50 -9.89 -18.17
CA PRO A 758 6.68 -8.92 -17.10
C PRO A 758 7.92 -9.23 -16.26
N SER A 759 8.82 -8.25 -16.19
CA SER A 759 10.06 -8.37 -15.44
C SER A 759 9.81 -8.33 -13.93
N LEU A 760 10.49 -9.20 -13.19
CA LEU A 760 10.56 -9.14 -11.73
C LEU A 760 12.01 -8.85 -11.32
N PRO A 761 12.50 -7.62 -11.54
CA PRO A 761 13.84 -7.24 -11.10
C PRO A 761 13.86 -7.21 -9.57
N CYS A 762 15.02 -7.47 -8.98
CA CYS A 762 15.32 -7.19 -7.59
C CYS A 762 16.81 -6.81 -7.55
N GLN A 763 17.12 -5.67 -6.94
CA GLN A 763 18.33 -4.86 -7.11
C GLN A 763 19.71 -5.54 -6.88
N PRO A 764 20.81 -4.96 -7.40
CA PRO A 764 22.17 -5.48 -7.33
C PRO A 764 22.88 -5.16 -5.99
N LYS A 765 23.74 -6.08 -5.56
CA LYS A 765 24.64 -5.99 -4.39
C LYS A 765 25.56 -4.75 -4.32
N THR A 766 25.70 -3.97 -5.39
CA THR A 766 26.78 -2.98 -5.54
C THR A 766 26.42 -1.55 -5.08
N ALA A 767 25.14 -1.16 -5.08
CA ALA A 767 24.73 0.11 -4.46
C ALA A 767 24.62 -0.04 -2.93
N ALA A 768 24.29 -1.24 -2.46
CA ALA A 768 24.24 -1.57 -1.04
C ALA A 768 25.60 -1.38 -0.36
N SER A 769 26.74 -1.67 -1.00
CA SER A 769 28.04 -1.48 -0.33
C SER A 769 28.40 -0.01 -0.10
N GLN A 770 28.02 0.92 -0.98
CA GLN A 770 28.25 2.36 -0.78
C GLN A 770 27.25 2.98 0.19
N ASP A 771 25.95 2.64 0.10
CA ASP A 771 24.93 3.12 1.03
C ASP A 771 25.06 2.50 2.43
N ILE A 772 25.41 1.22 2.54
CA ILE A 772 25.73 0.55 3.81
C ILE A 772 27.00 1.14 4.39
N SER A 773 28.05 1.42 3.60
CA SER A 773 29.24 2.13 4.09
C SER A 773 28.85 3.49 4.66
N GLN A 774 28.05 4.30 3.96
CA GLN A 774 27.62 5.61 4.48
C GLN A 774 26.66 5.53 5.68
N ALA A 775 25.78 4.53 5.73
CA ALA A 775 24.85 4.32 6.84
C ALA A 775 25.56 3.75 8.07
N PHE A 776 26.51 2.84 7.88
CA PHE A 776 27.45 2.41 8.92
C PHE A 776 28.34 3.58 9.32
N ASP A 777 28.90 4.37 8.41
CA ASP A 777 29.69 5.57 8.74
C ASP A 777 28.86 6.60 9.53
N ALA A 778 27.55 6.67 9.32
CA ALA A 778 26.65 7.51 10.11
C ALA A 778 26.32 6.91 11.50
N LEU A 779 26.24 5.59 11.62
CA LEU A 779 25.96 4.86 12.87
C LEU A 779 27.24 4.53 13.68
N ALA A 780 28.42 4.53 13.06
CA ALA A 780 29.70 4.05 13.59
C ALA A 780 30.65 5.19 14.02
N VAL A 781 30.21 6.45 14.07
CA VAL A 781 31.02 7.57 14.60
C VAL A 781 31.21 7.51 16.14
N ALA A 782 31.17 6.33 16.73
CA ALA A 782 31.68 6.07 18.08
C ALA A 782 33.02 5.33 18.08
N THR A 783 33.50 4.83 16.94
CA THR A 783 34.78 4.11 16.86
C THR A 783 35.57 4.53 15.61
N LYS A 784 36.85 4.87 15.80
CA LYS A 784 37.79 5.23 14.73
C LYS A 784 37.77 4.17 13.62
N LEU A 785 37.29 4.54 12.43
CA LEU A 785 37.33 3.69 11.23
C LEU A 785 38.78 3.57 10.75
N THR A 786 39.36 2.39 10.95
CA THR A 786 40.51 1.85 10.21
C THR A 786 40.03 0.62 9.45
N ASP A 787 40.72 0.20 8.37
CA ASP A 787 40.46 -0.98 7.50
C ASP A 787 40.43 -2.36 8.20
N GLN A 788 40.13 -2.42 9.50
CA GLN A 788 40.14 -3.60 10.36
C GLN A 788 38.80 -3.83 11.10
N THR A 789 37.67 -3.37 10.55
CA THR A 789 36.34 -3.65 11.13
C THR A 789 35.99 -5.13 11.02
N PRO A 790 35.45 -5.76 12.08
CA PRO A 790 35.08 -7.17 12.06
C PRO A 790 33.87 -7.44 11.17
N THR A 791 33.84 -8.60 10.51
CA THR A 791 32.70 -9.02 9.68
C THR A 791 31.63 -9.64 10.56
N VAL A 792 30.37 -9.21 10.41
CA VAL A 792 29.23 -9.75 11.15
C VAL A 792 28.32 -10.53 10.20
N THR A 793 28.00 -11.77 10.56
CA THR A 793 26.99 -12.59 9.88
C THR A 793 25.89 -13.00 10.85
N PHE A 794 24.65 -12.95 10.38
CA PHE A 794 23.48 -13.38 11.14
C PHE A 794 22.90 -14.66 10.54
N THR A 795 22.68 -15.67 11.37
CA THR A 795 21.98 -16.90 10.96
C THR A 795 20.76 -17.10 11.85
N ALA A 796 19.57 -17.15 11.26
CA ALA A 796 18.33 -17.46 11.95
C ALA A 796 18.08 -18.97 12.00
N SER A 797 17.52 -19.42 13.11
CA SER A 797 16.96 -20.77 13.25
C SER A 797 15.49 -20.66 13.63
N LEU A 798 14.66 -21.38 12.88
CA LEU A 798 13.23 -21.44 13.15
C LEU A 798 12.93 -22.38 14.32
N ASN A 799 11.74 -22.25 14.89
CA ASN A 799 11.22 -23.23 15.84
C ASN A 799 10.99 -24.60 15.17
N ASN A 800 10.74 -25.64 15.97
CA ASN A 800 10.52 -27.01 15.46
C ASN A 800 9.37 -27.15 14.43
N GLN A 801 8.44 -26.19 14.38
CA GLN A 801 7.33 -26.18 13.43
C GLN A 801 7.63 -25.37 12.16
N ALA A 802 8.81 -24.74 12.07
CA ALA A 802 9.21 -23.82 11.02
C ALA A 802 8.24 -22.65 10.81
N THR A 803 7.62 -22.14 11.88
CA THR A 803 6.61 -21.07 11.82
C THR A 803 7.14 -19.69 12.21
N LYS A 804 8.22 -19.63 12.99
CA LYS A 804 8.82 -18.36 13.43
C LYS A 804 10.31 -18.53 13.75
N VAL A 805 11.08 -17.44 13.63
CA VAL A 805 12.46 -17.40 14.13
C VAL A 805 12.45 -17.53 15.65
N GLU A 806 13.10 -18.57 16.16
CA GLU A 806 13.25 -18.80 17.60
C GLU A 806 14.62 -18.31 18.08
N LYS A 807 15.67 -18.55 17.28
CA LYS A 807 17.05 -18.26 17.65
C LYS A 807 17.76 -17.47 16.58
N LEU A 808 18.68 -16.63 17.02
CA LEU A 808 19.58 -15.88 16.16
C LEU A 808 21.02 -16.15 16.60
N ASN A 809 21.85 -16.59 15.66
CA ASN A 809 23.29 -16.71 15.80
C ASN A 809 23.97 -15.47 15.22
N VAL A 810 24.74 -14.79 16.06
CA VAL A 810 25.58 -13.64 15.69
C VAL A 810 27.02 -14.15 15.59
N HIS A 811 27.54 -14.24 14.36
CA HIS A 811 28.91 -14.63 14.08
C HIS A 811 29.76 -13.39 13.80
N LEU A 812 30.86 -13.22 14.52
CA LEU A 812 31.75 -12.06 14.46
C LEU A 812 33.18 -12.52 14.16
N ASP A 813 33.68 -12.23 12.96
CA ASP A 813 35.07 -12.45 12.59
C ASP A 813 35.96 -11.31 13.10
N ILE A 814 36.93 -11.62 13.96
CA ILE A 814 37.86 -10.63 14.48
C ILE A 814 39.02 -10.47 13.50
N ILE A 815 39.01 -9.35 12.77
CA ILE A 815 40.02 -9.06 11.75
C ILE A 815 41.21 -8.28 12.31
N SER A 816 40.98 -7.44 13.33
CA SER A 816 42.04 -6.61 13.92
C SER A 816 43.14 -7.44 14.57
N ASP A 817 44.40 -7.04 14.34
CA ASP A 817 45.55 -7.76 14.90
C ASP A 817 45.55 -7.73 16.44
N ALA A 818 45.12 -6.60 17.02
CA ALA A 818 44.94 -6.45 18.46
C ALA A 818 43.87 -7.42 19.00
N GLY A 819 42.70 -7.50 18.36
CA GLY A 819 41.64 -8.42 18.76
C GLY A 819 42.05 -9.90 18.60
N ARG A 820 42.75 -10.23 17.50
CA ARG A 820 43.31 -11.57 17.26
C ARG A 820 44.34 -11.96 18.31
N ALA A 821 45.24 -11.04 18.65
CA ALA A 821 46.25 -11.25 19.69
C ALA A 821 45.60 -11.51 21.05
N LEU A 822 44.60 -10.72 21.43
CA LEU A 822 43.83 -10.90 22.67
C LEU A 822 43.10 -12.27 22.72
N LEU A 823 42.49 -12.69 21.62
CA LEU A 823 41.86 -14.01 21.56
C LEU A 823 42.88 -15.15 21.71
N ARG A 824 44.03 -15.04 21.03
CA ARG A 824 45.13 -16.02 21.12
C ARG A 824 45.77 -16.07 22.51
N SER A 825 45.88 -14.91 23.18
CA SER A 825 46.40 -14.81 24.55
C SER A 825 45.41 -15.27 25.62
N LYS A 826 44.28 -15.88 25.21
CA LYS A 826 43.23 -16.38 26.10
C LYS A 826 42.56 -15.29 26.95
N ALA A 827 42.51 -14.05 26.46
CA ALA A 827 41.77 -12.98 27.14
C ALA A 827 40.30 -13.38 27.38
N ALA A 828 39.72 -12.84 28.45
CA ALA A 828 38.31 -13.02 28.78
C ALA A 828 37.43 -12.37 27.71
N VAL A 829 36.36 -13.05 27.35
CA VAL A 829 35.35 -12.55 26.40
C VAL A 829 34.05 -12.38 27.14
N ASN A 830 33.49 -11.18 27.12
CA ASN A 830 32.18 -10.88 27.67
C ASN A 830 31.23 -10.45 26.54
N VAL A 831 29.95 -10.83 26.67
CA VAL A 831 28.90 -10.37 25.77
C VAL A 831 27.82 -9.72 26.62
N GLU A 832 27.61 -8.42 26.40
CA GLU A 832 26.61 -7.62 27.11
C GLU A 832 25.48 -7.23 26.16
N GLN A 833 24.24 -7.24 26.67
CA GLN A 833 23.10 -6.69 25.94
C GLN A 833 22.91 -5.23 26.33
N LEU A 834 23.17 -4.31 25.40
CA LEU A 834 22.98 -2.87 25.61
C LEU A 834 21.52 -2.45 25.39
N SER A 835 20.81 -3.17 24.52
CA SER A 835 19.37 -3.00 24.26
C SER A 835 18.81 -4.28 23.61
N PRO A 836 17.48 -4.45 23.48
CA PRO A 836 16.91 -5.57 22.75
C PRO A 836 17.50 -5.77 21.34
N PHE A 837 17.95 -4.70 20.68
CA PHE A 837 18.49 -4.74 19.32
C PHE A 837 20.00 -4.49 19.25
N ARG A 838 20.75 -4.57 20.36
CA ARG A 838 22.20 -4.30 20.37
C ARG A 838 22.95 -5.16 21.39
N LEU A 839 24.02 -5.79 20.93
CA LEU A 839 25.00 -6.50 21.75
C LEU A 839 26.34 -5.77 21.73
N ARG A 840 27.11 -5.92 22.80
CA ARG A 840 28.52 -5.53 22.88
C ARG A 840 29.36 -6.78 23.13
N PHE A 841 30.41 -6.93 22.34
CA PHE A 841 31.45 -7.94 22.52
C PHE A 841 32.70 -7.28 23.09
N ASP A 842 33.10 -7.67 24.29
CA ASP A 842 34.31 -7.19 24.94
C ASP A 842 35.35 -8.31 25.01
N ILE A 843 36.59 -8.03 24.62
CA ILE A 843 37.74 -8.94 24.72
C ILE A 843 38.82 -8.26 25.56
N GLY A 844 39.01 -8.73 26.80
CA GLY A 844 39.88 -8.11 27.79
C GLY A 844 39.26 -6.87 28.46
N VAL A 845 39.76 -6.51 29.64
CA VAL A 845 39.13 -5.49 30.53
C VAL A 845 39.17 -4.07 29.94
N ASP A 846 40.08 -3.77 29.01
CA ASP A 846 40.14 -2.52 28.23
C ASP A 846 40.72 -2.77 26.83
N GLY A 847 40.48 -3.97 26.28
CA GLY A 847 41.13 -4.45 25.07
C GLY A 847 40.38 -4.05 23.79
N PHE A 848 39.55 -4.97 23.30
CA PHE A 848 38.76 -4.79 22.08
C PHE A 848 37.27 -4.78 22.42
N GLN A 849 36.54 -3.78 21.93
CA GLN A 849 35.10 -3.66 22.09
C GLN A 849 34.43 -3.52 20.72
N GLN A 850 33.34 -4.26 20.51
CA GLN A 850 32.54 -4.17 19.30
C GLN A 850 31.04 -4.20 19.62
N ASP A 851 30.35 -3.12 19.27
CA ASP A 851 28.89 -3.06 19.30
C ASP A 851 28.33 -3.64 17.99
N VAL A 852 27.32 -4.51 18.11
CA VAL A 852 26.64 -5.15 16.99
C VAL A 852 25.14 -4.87 17.11
N ARG A 853 24.57 -4.22 16.10
CA ARG A 853 23.12 -4.01 15.98
C ARG A 853 22.46 -5.25 15.38
N LEU A 854 21.31 -5.65 15.93
CA LEU A 854 20.64 -6.90 15.61
C LEU A 854 19.40 -6.68 14.73
N PRO A 855 19.12 -7.59 13.78
CA PRO A 855 17.95 -7.53 12.89
C PRO A 855 16.64 -7.91 13.57
N LEU A 856 16.72 -8.67 14.67
CA LEU A 856 15.59 -9.07 15.49
C LEU A 856 15.93 -8.78 16.96
N PRO A 857 14.92 -8.48 17.79
CA PRO A 857 15.16 -8.26 19.20
C PRO A 857 15.59 -9.57 19.86
N PHE A 858 16.41 -9.44 20.88
CA PHE A 858 17.16 -10.56 21.46
C PHE A 858 16.92 -10.65 22.95
N SER A 859 16.99 -11.86 23.50
CA SER A 859 16.99 -12.12 24.94
C SER A 859 18.30 -12.81 25.33
N MET A 860 18.93 -12.34 26.41
CA MET A 860 20.14 -12.98 26.96
C MET A 860 19.82 -14.31 27.66
N SER A 861 18.53 -14.58 27.95
CA SER A 861 18.10 -15.78 28.64
C SER A 861 18.44 -17.04 27.84
N GLY A 862 19.25 -17.93 28.42
CA GLY A 862 19.68 -19.16 27.75
C GLY A 862 20.70 -18.96 26.61
N GLY A 863 21.30 -17.76 26.50
CA GLY A 863 22.32 -17.44 25.51
C GLY A 863 23.61 -18.27 25.67
N LYS A 864 24.27 -18.57 24.56
CA LYS A 864 25.53 -19.33 24.51
C LYS A 864 26.57 -18.61 23.68
N THR A 865 27.74 -18.37 24.27
CA THR A 865 28.90 -17.82 23.58
C THR A 865 29.85 -18.94 23.17
N ARG A 866 30.31 -18.94 21.91
CA ARG A 866 31.38 -19.80 21.42
C ARG A 866 32.57 -18.94 21.00
N ILE A 867 33.76 -19.41 21.33
CA ILE A 867 35.00 -18.65 21.13
C ILE A 867 35.98 -19.52 20.36
N ALA A 868 36.31 -19.12 19.13
CA ALA A 868 37.33 -19.78 18.33
C ALA A 868 38.61 -18.94 18.34
N ARG A 869 39.54 -19.30 19.22
CA ARG A 869 40.77 -18.52 19.45
C ARG A 869 41.79 -18.63 18.32
N THR A 870 41.86 -19.77 17.63
CA THR A 870 42.79 -20.01 16.52
C THR A 870 42.33 -19.32 15.24
N SER A 871 41.07 -19.56 14.85
CA SER A 871 40.44 -18.96 13.67
C SER A 871 39.94 -17.53 13.91
N ALA A 872 40.04 -17.03 15.15
CA ALA A 872 39.71 -15.68 15.59
C ALA A 872 38.29 -15.21 15.27
N TYR A 873 37.29 -15.99 15.67
CA TYR A 873 35.88 -15.59 15.61
C TYR A 873 35.15 -15.81 16.94
N LEU A 874 34.06 -15.07 17.13
CA LEU A 874 33.11 -15.20 18.23
C LEU A 874 31.73 -15.54 17.67
N GLU A 875 31.01 -16.41 18.36
CA GLU A 875 29.59 -16.62 18.09
C GLU A 875 28.79 -16.37 19.36
N PHE A 876 27.64 -15.74 19.20
CA PHE A 876 26.63 -15.67 20.25
C PHE A 876 25.29 -16.17 19.72
N ILE A 877 24.76 -17.22 20.35
CA ILE A 877 23.49 -17.83 20.00
C ILE A 877 22.50 -17.53 21.13
N GLY A 878 21.39 -16.90 20.82
CA GLY A 878 20.32 -16.69 21.79
C GLY A 878 18.96 -16.56 21.14
N THR A 879 17.96 -16.29 21.97
CA THR A 879 16.55 -16.36 21.59
C THR A 879 16.03 -15.01 21.13
N VAL A 880 15.14 -15.03 20.15
CA VAL A 880 14.41 -13.83 19.73
C VAL A 880 13.44 -13.44 20.85
N ALA A 881 13.54 -12.20 21.32
CA ALA A 881 12.68 -11.69 22.38
C ALA A 881 11.23 -11.51 21.89
N SER A 882 10.28 -11.85 22.73
CA SER A 882 8.87 -11.58 22.50
C SER A 882 8.56 -10.09 22.70
N PRO A 883 7.51 -9.54 22.04
CA PRO A 883 7.05 -8.19 22.33
C PRO A 883 6.73 -7.95 23.81
N ALA A 884 6.25 -8.98 24.51
CA ALA A 884 5.97 -8.91 25.95
C ALA A 884 7.22 -8.67 26.81
N GLU A 885 8.36 -9.25 26.44
CA GLU A 885 9.65 -9.03 27.10
C GLU A 885 10.21 -7.65 26.78
N ILE A 886 10.09 -7.19 25.53
CA ILE A 886 10.55 -5.84 25.13
C ILE A 886 9.76 -4.77 25.88
N MET A 887 8.43 -4.93 25.97
CA MET A 887 7.56 -4.02 26.70
C MET A 887 7.85 -3.92 28.20
N SER A 888 8.51 -4.93 28.78
CA SER A 888 8.89 -4.92 30.19
C SER A 888 10.10 -4.02 30.49
N GLN A 889 10.84 -3.65 29.45
CA GLN A 889 12.02 -2.80 29.54
C GLN A 889 11.61 -1.32 29.54
N PRO A 890 12.13 -0.48 30.47
CA PRO A 890 11.75 0.94 30.55
C PRO A 890 12.04 1.76 29.29
N ASP A 891 13.09 1.40 28.55
CA ASP A 891 13.55 2.05 27.31
C ASP A 891 12.86 1.49 26.05
N GLY A 892 12.01 0.47 26.18
CA GLY A 892 11.34 -0.19 25.05
C GLY A 892 10.11 0.55 24.49
N MET A 893 9.72 1.70 25.05
CA MET A 893 8.51 2.42 24.63
C MET A 893 8.72 3.28 23.37
N THR A 894 9.81 4.04 23.32
CA THR A 894 10.16 4.92 22.20
C THR A 894 11.67 4.94 22.04
N SER A 895 12.17 4.50 20.90
CA SER A 895 13.63 4.40 20.69
C SER A 895 14.16 5.68 20.07
N VAL A 896 15.21 6.25 20.68
CA VAL A 896 15.91 7.43 20.18
C VAL A 896 17.39 7.08 20.07
N THR A 897 17.93 7.19 18.87
CA THR A 897 19.36 7.02 18.63
C THR A 897 20.00 8.38 18.39
N LEU A 898 21.16 8.65 18.98
CA LEU A 898 21.92 9.87 18.67
C LEU A 898 22.84 9.62 17.47
N ILE A 899 22.69 10.42 16.40
CA ILE A 899 23.59 10.42 15.24
C ILE A 899 24.29 11.78 15.20
N LYS A 900 25.61 11.80 15.41
CA LYS A 900 26.41 13.03 15.50
C LYS A 900 25.84 14.04 16.51
N GLY A 901 25.35 13.55 17.66
CA GLY A 901 24.72 14.36 18.70
C GLY A 901 23.31 14.84 18.40
N LYS A 902 22.73 14.52 17.22
CA LYS A 902 21.34 14.83 16.89
C LYS A 902 20.43 13.62 17.16
N PRO A 903 19.25 13.80 17.77
CA PRO A 903 18.31 12.72 17.97
C PRO A 903 17.72 12.26 16.64
N LEU A 904 17.77 10.95 16.41
CA LEU A 904 17.00 10.23 15.42
C LEU A 904 15.87 9.52 16.15
N LEU A 905 14.64 9.85 15.77
CA LEU A 905 13.43 9.23 16.29
C LEU A 905 13.08 7.98 15.47
N ASP A 906 13.08 6.81 16.10
CA ASP A 906 12.80 5.56 15.40
C ASP A 906 11.28 5.33 15.21
N ASP A 907 10.47 5.61 16.23
CA ASP A 907 9.02 5.39 16.24
C ASP A 907 8.18 6.63 16.60
N LEU A 908 8.82 7.80 16.76
CA LEU A 908 8.15 9.08 16.99
C LEU A 908 8.21 9.99 15.76
N PRO A 909 7.13 10.74 15.46
CA PRO A 909 7.13 11.71 14.38
C PRO A 909 7.87 12.99 14.78
N TYR A 910 8.50 13.65 13.81
CA TYR A 910 8.91 15.05 13.96
C TYR A 910 7.68 15.95 13.79
N SER A 911 7.33 16.70 14.85
CA SER A 911 6.17 17.59 14.88
C SER A 911 6.56 19.03 15.18
N SER A 912 6.05 19.98 14.39
CA SER A 912 6.21 21.41 14.62
C SER A 912 5.15 21.92 15.60
N LEU A 913 5.52 22.18 16.86
CA LEU A 913 4.56 22.64 17.88
C LEU A 913 3.87 23.96 17.51
N ASP A 914 4.59 24.87 16.83
CA ASP A 914 4.07 26.19 16.41
C ASP A 914 2.96 26.08 15.34
N SER A 915 2.81 24.93 14.71
CA SER A 915 1.74 24.66 13.72
C SER A 915 0.49 24.02 14.33
N LEU A 916 0.53 23.63 15.61
CA LEU A 916 -0.58 22.93 16.26
C LEU A 916 -1.61 23.91 16.85
N PRO A 917 -2.90 23.53 16.94
CA PRO A 917 -3.91 24.34 17.61
C PRO A 917 -3.57 24.57 19.09
N VAL A 918 -3.78 25.80 19.58
CA VAL A 918 -3.56 26.17 20.98
C VAL A 918 -4.90 26.22 21.72
N LEU A 919 -5.07 25.34 22.71
CA LEU A 919 -6.29 25.28 23.52
C LEU A 919 -6.41 26.48 24.46
N ASP A 920 -7.57 27.12 24.51
CA ASP A 920 -7.91 28.12 25.53
C ASP A 920 -8.38 27.40 26.80
N THR A 921 -7.46 27.20 27.76
CA THR A 921 -7.74 26.51 29.02
C THR A 921 -8.62 27.31 29.98
N GLN A 922 -8.76 28.63 29.79
CA GLN A 922 -9.58 29.50 30.64
C GLN A 922 -11.06 29.41 30.27
N LYS A 923 -11.37 29.28 28.98
CA LYS A 923 -12.75 29.15 28.46
C LYS A 923 -13.29 27.72 28.44
N ILE A 924 -12.57 26.74 29.01
CA ILE A 924 -13.11 25.39 29.26
C ILE A 924 -14.03 25.44 30.50
N GLU A 925 -15.15 26.16 30.37
CA GLU A 925 -16.02 26.56 31.48
C GLU A 925 -16.94 25.45 31.99
N ASN A 926 -17.14 24.36 31.23
CA ASN A 926 -18.11 23.32 31.57
C ASN A 926 -17.45 21.96 31.84
N ILE A 927 -17.77 21.32 32.97
CA ILE A 927 -17.22 20.02 33.40
C ILE A 927 -17.44 18.93 32.32
N THR A 928 -18.60 18.92 31.67
CA THR A 928 -18.93 18.00 30.57
C THR A 928 -18.08 18.20 29.30
N LYS A 929 -17.50 19.40 29.10
CA LYS A 929 -16.56 19.69 28.00
C LYS A 929 -15.11 19.32 28.34
N ARG A 930 -14.83 18.80 29.54
CA ARG A 930 -13.49 18.30 29.96
C ARG A 930 -13.38 16.79 29.85
N ASP A 931 -14.51 16.07 29.82
CA ASP A 931 -14.55 14.61 29.83
C ASP A 931 -13.89 13.99 28.60
N TRP A 932 -13.94 14.66 27.43
CA TRP A 932 -13.27 14.16 26.23
C TRP A 932 -11.76 14.01 26.41
N LEU A 933 -11.11 14.94 27.13
CA LEU A 933 -9.66 14.91 27.35
C LEU A 933 -9.30 13.77 28.30
N ALA A 934 -9.99 13.62 29.42
CA ALA A 934 -9.77 12.52 30.35
C ALA A 934 -9.99 11.15 29.67
N MET A 935 -11.05 11.04 28.85
CA MET A 935 -11.35 9.84 28.06
C MET A 935 -10.30 9.56 26.99
N TYR A 936 -9.79 10.59 26.31
CA TYR A 936 -8.69 10.41 25.35
C TYR A 936 -7.41 9.97 26.06
N LEU A 937 -7.02 10.65 27.13
CA LEU A 937 -5.81 10.34 27.90
C LEU A 937 -5.85 8.91 28.47
N ILE A 938 -7.01 8.41 28.92
CA ILE A 938 -7.07 7.03 29.46
C ILE A 938 -6.76 5.95 28.41
N THR A 939 -6.82 6.29 27.11
CA THR A 939 -6.44 5.38 26.02
C THR A 939 -4.94 5.22 25.83
N MET A 940 -4.11 6.05 26.47
CA MET A 940 -2.65 5.86 26.48
C MET A 940 -2.24 4.57 27.23
N PHE A 941 -3.12 4.05 28.08
CA PHE A 941 -2.92 2.81 28.82
C PHE A 941 -3.55 1.64 28.05
N SER A 942 -2.76 0.59 27.81
CA SER A 942 -3.25 -0.72 27.38
C SER A 942 -4.18 -1.34 28.43
N ALA A 943 -4.93 -2.38 28.05
CA ALA A 943 -5.82 -3.09 28.96
C ALA A 943 -5.08 -3.64 30.20
N ARG A 944 -3.86 -4.17 30.01
CA ARG A 944 -3.00 -4.67 31.08
C ARG A 944 -2.53 -3.55 32.00
N GLU A 945 -2.01 -2.46 31.43
CA GLU A 945 -1.54 -1.31 32.20
C GLU A 945 -2.68 -0.67 33.00
N ARG A 946 -3.89 -0.60 32.43
CA ARG A 946 -5.08 -0.09 33.13
C ARG A 946 -5.47 -0.98 34.31
N ALA A 947 -5.49 -2.31 34.12
CA ALA A 947 -5.80 -3.24 35.20
C ALA A 947 -4.79 -3.12 36.36
N GLU A 948 -3.51 -3.03 36.03
CA GLU A 948 -2.44 -2.86 37.01
C GLU A 948 -2.53 -1.52 37.74
N ARG A 949 -2.75 -0.43 36.99
CA ARG A 949 -2.97 0.90 37.54
C ARG A 949 -4.14 0.93 38.52
N GLU A 950 -5.29 0.35 38.16
CA GLU A 950 -6.46 0.29 39.04
C GLU A 950 -6.21 -0.57 40.27
N ARG A 951 -5.45 -1.66 40.15
CA ARG A 951 -5.00 -2.48 41.29
C ARG A 951 -4.12 -1.66 42.23
N CYS A 952 -3.11 -0.97 41.69
CA CYS A 952 -2.21 -0.10 42.44
C CYS A 952 -2.97 1.00 43.18
N ARG A 953 -3.92 1.66 42.52
CA ARG A 953 -4.80 2.67 43.13
C ARG A 953 -5.66 2.12 44.26
N LYS A 954 -6.26 0.94 44.09
CA LYS A 954 -7.07 0.29 45.13
C LYS A 954 -6.25 -0.11 46.35
N MET A 955 -4.97 -0.42 46.15
CA MET A 955 -4.04 -0.83 47.21
C MET A 955 -3.20 0.34 47.77
N ASP A 956 -3.39 1.55 47.25
CA ASP A 956 -2.58 2.75 47.58
C ASP A 956 -1.06 2.52 47.44
N ILE A 957 -0.65 1.81 46.39
CA ILE A 957 0.76 1.54 46.06
C ILE A 957 1.14 2.15 44.71
N THR A 958 2.43 2.48 44.56
CA THR A 958 2.96 2.95 43.27
C THR A 958 3.15 1.77 42.32
N PRO A 959 2.79 1.89 41.02
CA PRO A 959 3.12 0.87 40.03
C PRO A 959 4.63 0.65 39.95
N SER A 960 5.07 -0.61 40.00
CA SER A 960 6.49 -0.98 39.82
C SER A 960 6.96 -0.77 38.38
N ASN A 961 6.04 -0.68 37.44
CA ASN A 961 6.33 -0.48 36.03
C ASN A 961 6.51 1.01 35.70
N ALA A 962 7.71 1.40 35.31
CA ALA A 962 8.07 2.78 34.96
C ALA A 962 7.19 3.38 33.85
N ARG A 963 6.75 2.57 32.87
CA ARG A 963 5.86 3.01 31.78
C ARG A 963 4.49 3.42 32.30
N ILE A 964 3.94 2.69 33.28
CA ILE A 964 2.67 3.05 33.93
C ILE A 964 2.83 4.35 34.70
N SER A 965 3.88 4.47 35.52
CA SER A 965 4.15 5.67 36.32
C SER A 965 4.39 6.90 35.45
N PHE A 966 5.10 6.76 34.32
CA PHE A 966 5.28 7.82 33.33
C PHE A 966 3.95 8.27 32.71
N LYS A 967 3.13 7.33 32.23
CA LYS A 967 1.79 7.63 31.68
C LYS A 967 0.86 8.26 32.72
N ASP A 968 0.92 7.83 33.97
CA ASP A 968 0.14 8.42 35.06
C ASP A 968 0.58 9.84 35.38
N SER A 969 1.89 10.10 35.36
CA SER A 969 2.44 11.44 35.51
C SER A 969 1.97 12.35 34.37
N LEU A 970 2.04 11.89 33.11
CA LEU A 970 1.51 12.61 31.96
C LEU A 970 0.01 12.88 32.11
N PHE A 971 -0.78 11.87 32.47
CA PHE A 971 -2.21 12.02 32.73
C PHE A 971 -2.46 13.12 33.78
N GLY A 972 -1.74 13.09 34.90
CA GLY A 972 -1.83 14.11 35.94
C GLY A 972 -1.45 15.51 35.44
N MET A 973 -0.33 15.64 34.74
CA MET A 973 0.14 16.91 34.17
C MET A 973 -0.91 17.54 33.25
N PHE A 974 -1.48 16.77 32.31
CA PHE A 974 -2.54 17.28 31.42
C PHE A 974 -3.80 17.68 32.19
N MET A 975 -4.22 16.90 33.18
CA MET A 975 -5.42 17.22 33.95
C MET A 975 -5.23 18.46 34.85
N ILE A 976 -4.03 18.69 35.39
CA ILE A 976 -3.71 19.87 36.19
C ILE A 976 -3.56 21.11 35.30
N SER A 977 -2.81 21.01 34.19
CA SER A 977 -2.55 22.14 33.29
C SER A 977 -3.80 22.65 32.59
N THR A 978 -4.80 21.79 32.39
CA THR A 978 -6.12 22.15 31.84
C THR A 978 -7.14 22.52 32.92
N GLY A 979 -6.74 22.57 34.20
CA GLY A 979 -7.60 22.94 35.32
C GLY A 979 -8.68 21.90 35.66
N ALA A 980 -8.60 20.69 35.11
CA ALA A 980 -9.53 19.58 35.31
C ALA A 980 -9.31 18.82 36.64
N ALA A 981 -8.13 18.94 37.26
CA ALA A 981 -7.84 18.48 38.63
C ALA A 981 -7.21 19.61 39.47
N ARG A 982 -7.61 19.74 40.74
CA ARG A 982 -6.98 20.67 41.70
C ARG A 982 -5.90 19.95 42.51
N GLY A 983 -4.62 20.23 42.22
CA GLY A 983 -3.46 19.71 42.98
C GLY A 983 -2.14 19.94 42.24
N THR A 984 -1.02 20.04 42.97
CA THR A 984 0.33 20.07 42.40
C THR A 984 0.76 18.66 41.96
N PRO A 985 1.49 18.50 40.83
CA PRO A 985 2.11 17.22 40.48
C PRO A 985 3.03 16.80 41.65
N LYS A 986 2.87 15.57 42.14
CA LYS A 986 3.81 14.96 43.08
C LYS A 986 4.92 14.27 42.33
#